data_AF-Q5ZUU6-F1
#
_entry.id   AF-Q5ZUU6-F1
#
_cell.length_a   1.000
_cell.length_b   1.000
_cell.length_c   1.000
_cell.angle_alpha   90.00
_cell.angle_beta   90.00
_cell.angle_gamma   90.00
#
_symmetry.space_group_name_H-M   'P 1'
#
loop_
_entity.id
_entity.type
_entity.pdbx_description
1 polymer ?
#
loop_
_entity_poly.entity_id
_entity_poly.type
_entity_poly.pdbx_seq_one_letter_code
_entity_poly.pdbx_strand_id
1 'polypeptide(L)'
;MENIMLEKQSIHLPEGLRAAINKAYRMDELSLITELSEQAALDPQQMMAIKTSATKLVQSVRSERKKSTGIDSFLTEYALSSDEGIALMCLAEALLRVPDNATIDNLIKDKLAGGDWGAHRGQSESFFVNATTWALMLTGKVLTPEKAENTLTKALLKLVNRSSEAVVRKAVDKAMRIMSKQFVMGRTINEALARAKKKEDRGYRYSYDMLGEAALTSADAARYFEAYKEAIISIGEKADKHSDVYRRPGISIKLSALHPRYSEFQYERVMAELPPKLLALSRLAKDYGIALTIDAEESERLDLSLDVIEKVFTDESLQGWNGFGLAVQSYQKRAFYVLDWVAALARSKQRRIMVRLIKGAYWDSEIKKTQMQGFSEYPVFTRKVFTDVSFQACAKKILTMTDAIYPQFATHNAYSVAMILNLVGGYRDFEFQCLHGMGNELYEQIVPANCYGIPCRIYAPVGSHEDLLPYLVRRLLENGANSSFVNRIVDDKAPISELVEDPVAKSRSLLDKINKNIPLPEDIFLPVRKNSKGFDFTNRLERALLQQELAKIESKEWQASPMIAGRKLSRDLLQTVMSPQQPAYAIGSVQQATLDDVEVALNQAKLAFELWSKKPVEERASCLNRFADLLQANMAELMVLTCREAGKTWSDGIAEVREAIDFCRYYAKKAQELMSSPQRFNGYTGELNELSLHPRGTILCISPWNFPLAIFTGQVVAGLVTGNCVIAKPAEQTPLIAAYAVKLMHQAGIPEGVIQLIPGAGETIGAALVADKRIKAVLFTGSTDTANLINRTLATRGGEIIPLIAETGGQNAMIVDSSALLEQVVVDAVTSAFGSAGQRCSALRVLYVQEEVYPRTVELLKGAMAELVVGDPQWLSTDVGPVIDKEALSILKNHVENMRKHHEILYQCTVDDEALSGYFMPPTAIAIDSISALEKEVFGPILHVIQFKRKDLDKVINQINQTSYGLTLGIHSRINETVDYIRQRVHAGNCYVNRNMIGAVVGLQPFGGEGLSGTGPKAGGPNYLIRLCHERTYTVDTTAAGGNASLMSIPEEG
;
A
#
# COMPACT_ATOMS: atom_id res chain seq x y z
N MET A 1 -0.85 20.76 -32.41
CA MET A 1 -1.44 19.59 -31.75
C MET A 1 -0.26 18.77 -31.28
N GLU A 2 -0.03 18.73 -29.98
CA GLU A 2 1.00 17.88 -29.38
C GLU A 2 0.42 16.47 -29.20
N ASN A 3 1.21 15.44 -29.55
CA ASN A 3 0.80 14.05 -29.44
C ASN A 3 0.38 13.70 -27.99
N ILE A 4 -0.54 12.76 -27.79
CA ILE A 4 -0.79 12.23 -26.42
C ILE A 4 0.50 11.58 -25.93
N MET A 5 1.18 12.20 -24.99
CA MET A 5 2.44 11.72 -24.44
C MET A 5 2.33 11.54 -22.92
N LEU A 6 2.87 10.43 -22.42
CA LEU A 6 2.94 10.13 -20.98
C LEU A 6 4.07 10.91 -20.29
N GLU A 7 5.12 11.25 -21.03
CA GLU A 7 6.35 11.86 -20.55
C GLU A 7 6.75 13.02 -21.46
N LYS A 8 7.36 14.08 -20.89
CA LYS A 8 7.87 15.21 -21.68
C LYS A 8 9.05 14.81 -22.58
N GLN A 9 9.78 13.75 -22.21
CA GLN A 9 10.87 13.17 -22.99
C GLN A 9 10.48 11.79 -23.55
N SER A 10 11.13 11.39 -24.65
CA SER A 10 10.91 10.07 -25.24
C SER A 10 11.35 8.96 -24.29
N ILE A 11 10.48 7.97 -24.09
CA ILE A 11 10.77 6.78 -23.28
C ILE A 11 12.00 6.07 -23.86
N HIS A 12 13.07 5.94 -23.09
CA HIS A 12 14.15 5.02 -23.42
C HIS A 12 13.66 3.59 -23.19
N LEU A 13 13.39 2.88 -24.29
CA LEU A 13 13.12 1.45 -24.24
C LEU A 13 14.30 0.73 -23.59
N PRO A 14 14.05 -0.24 -22.69
CA PRO A 14 15.13 -1.04 -22.17
C PRO A 14 15.74 -1.85 -23.32
N GLU A 15 17.07 -1.78 -23.48
CA GLU A 15 17.82 -2.48 -24.53
C GLU A 15 18.83 -3.48 -23.92
N GLY A 16 19.24 -4.48 -24.71
CA GLY A 16 20.27 -5.46 -24.31
C GLY A 16 19.98 -6.13 -22.96
N LEU A 17 20.93 -6.01 -22.01
CA LEU A 17 20.80 -6.59 -20.67
C LEU A 17 19.71 -5.90 -19.82
N ARG A 18 19.42 -4.60 -20.06
CA ARG A 18 18.32 -3.90 -19.39
C ARG A 18 16.96 -4.42 -19.85
N ALA A 19 16.82 -4.79 -21.13
CA ALA A 19 15.62 -5.48 -21.63
C ALA A 19 15.38 -6.83 -20.92
N ALA A 20 16.45 -7.62 -20.69
CA ALA A 20 16.32 -8.89 -19.98
C ALA A 20 15.87 -8.69 -18.52
N ILE A 21 16.42 -7.69 -17.83
CA ILE A 21 15.99 -7.30 -16.48
C ILE A 21 14.53 -6.89 -16.46
N ASN A 22 14.10 -5.99 -17.35
CA ASN A 22 12.71 -5.54 -17.39
C ASN A 22 11.73 -6.68 -17.74
N LYS A 23 12.08 -7.57 -18.68
CA LYS A 23 11.28 -8.76 -19.03
C LYS A 23 11.07 -9.69 -17.83
N ALA A 24 12.05 -9.81 -16.94
CA ALA A 24 11.97 -10.64 -15.74
C ALA A 24 11.22 -10.00 -14.57
N TYR A 25 10.70 -8.76 -14.72
CA TYR A 25 10.06 -8.03 -13.62
C TYR A 25 8.88 -8.78 -13.02
N ARG A 26 7.92 -9.21 -13.85
CA ARG A 26 6.71 -9.91 -13.41
C ARG A 26 6.52 -11.23 -14.18
N MET A 27 7.61 -11.94 -14.41
CA MET A 27 7.58 -13.24 -15.10
C MET A 27 6.79 -14.27 -14.27
N ASP A 28 6.15 -15.22 -14.96
CA ASP A 28 5.54 -16.38 -14.31
C ASP A 28 6.54 -17.08 -13.37
N GLU A 29 6.10 -17.30 -12.12
CA GLU A 29 6.96 -17.81 -11.05
C GLU A 29 7.47 -19.22 -11.35
N LEU A 30 6.60 -20.10 -11.84
CA LEU A 30 6.93 -21.52 -12.06
C LEU A 30 7.89 -21.71 -13.24
N SER A 31 7.69 -20.94 -14.32
CA SER A 31 8.59 -20.92 -15.47
C SER A 31 10.00 -20.48 -15.06
N LEU A 32 10.09 -19.36 -14.34
CA LEU A 32 11.39 -18.83 -13.92
C LEU A 32 12.08 -19.73 -12.91
N ILE A 33 11.37 -20.28 -11.93
CA ILE A 33 11.99 -21.12 -10.90
C ILE A 33 12.45 -22.46 -11.45
N THR A 34 11.82 -22.96 -12.53
CA THR A 34 12.30 -24.14 -13.25
C THR A 34 13.68 -23.88 -13.85
N GLU A 35 13.85 -22.76 -14.58
CA GLU A 35 15.15 -22.32 -15.12
C GLU A 35 16.18 -22.12 -14.01
N LEU A 36 15.83 -21.38 -12.95
CA LEU A 36 16.75 -21.12 -11.83
C LEU A 36 17.12 -22.39 -11.06
N SER A 37 16.25 -23.40 -11.01
CA SER A 37 16.55 -24.69 -10.36
C SER A 37 17.64 -25.46 -11.12
N GLU A 38 17.69 -25.34 -12.45
CA GLU A 38 18.78 -25.90 -13.26
C GLU A 38 20.09 -25.16 -13.00
N GLN A 39 20.04 -23.83 -12.99
CA GLN A 39 21.21 -22.99 -12.69
C GLN A 39 21.73 -23.21 -11.25
N ALA A 40 20.83 -23.48 -10.30
CA ALA A 40 21.14 -23.76 -8.91
C ALA A 40 21.64 -25.20 -8.67
N ALA A 41 21.40 -26.14 -9.58
CA ALA A 41 21.64 -27.57 -9.34
C ALA A 41 23.08 -27.87 -8.91
N LEU A 42 23.22 -28.81 -7.97
CA LEU A 42 24.50 -29.31 -7.46
C LEU A 42 24.57 -30.81 -7.74
N ASP A 43 25.77 -31.33 -7.95
CA ASP A 43 25.92 -32.78 -8.06
C ASP A 43 25.70 -33.47 -6.69
N PRO A 44 25.39 -34.78 -6.67
CA PRO A 44 25.09 -35.50 -5.42
C PRO A 44 26.23 -35.46 -4.39
N GLN A 45 27.49 -35.44 -4.84
CA GLN A 45 28.66 -35.45 -3.96
C GLN A 45 28.83 -34.09 -3.29
N GLN A 46 28.72 -33.00 -4.05
CA GLN A 46 28.70 -31.62 -3.55
C GLN A 46 27.56 -31.44 -2.55
N MET A 47 26.35 -31.91 -2.87
CA MET A 47 25.19 -31.77 -1.99
C MET A 47 25.39 -32.49 -0.66
N MET A 48 25.95 -33.70 -0.66
CA MET A 48 26.28 -34.44 0.57
C MET A 48 27.35 -33.72 1.40
N ALA A 49 28.39 -33.17 0.77
CA ALA A 49 29.43 -32.40 1.44
C ALA A 49 28.89 -31.10 2.07
N ILE A 50 28.02 -30.40 1.35
CA ILE A 50 27.33 -29.19 1.83
C ILE A 50 26.44 -29.52 3.01
N LYS A 51 25.60 -30.56 2.91
CA LYS A 51 24.70 -30.98 3.99
C LYS A 51 25.48 -31.36 5.25
N THR A 52 26.60 -32.07 5.09
CA THR A 52 27.50 -32.43 6.20
C THR A 52 28.11 -31.18 6.85
N SER A 53 28.60 -30.25 6.04
CA SER A 53 29.19 -28.99 6.53
C SER A 53 28.15 -28.10 7.23
N ALA A 54 26.97 -27.96 6.64
CA ALA A 54 25.85 -27.22 7.20
C ALA A 54 25.39 -27.83 8.54
N THR A 55 25.31 -29.17 8.63
CA THR A 55 24.96 -29.87 9.88
C THR A 55 25.94 -29.54 10.99
N LYS A 56 27.25 -29.59 10.70
CA LYS A 56 28.30 -29.23 11.66
C LYS A 56 28.20 -27.77 12.11
N LEU A 57 27.94 -26.85 11.18
CA LEU A 57 27.73 -25.43 11.51
C LEU A 57 26.51 -25.24 12.42
N VAL A 58 25.37 -25.87 12.10
CA VAL A 58 24.15 -25.80 12.93
C VAL A 58 24.40 -26.36 14.33
N GLN A 59 25.07 -27.51 14.44
CA GLN A 59 25.44 -28.11 15.73
C GLN A 59 26.34 -27.18 16.56
N SER A 60 27.33 -26.56 15.93
CA SER A 60 28.24 -25.63 16.58
C SER A 60 27.52 -24.38 17.07
N VAL A 61 26.64 -23.80 16.23
CA VAL A 61 25.81 -22.64 16.60
C VAL A 61 24.89 -22.97 17.79
N ARG A 62 24.18 -24.11 17.76
CA ARG A 62 23.33 -24.54 18.89
C ARG A 62 24.13 -24.75 20.18
N SER A 63 25.34 -25.32 20.08
CA SER A 63 26.21 -25.56 21.23
C SER A 63 26.74 -24.26 21.86
N GLU A 64 27.22 -23.31 21.04
CA GLU A 64 27.71 -22.02 21.54
C GLU A 64 26.58 -21.16 22.13
N ARG A 65 25.37 -21.22 21.57
CA ARG A 65 24.21 -20.55 22.15
C ARG A 65 23.86 -21.02 23.56
N LYS A 66 24.00 -22.33 23.85
CA LYS A 66 23.77 -22.88 25.20
C LYS A 66 24.75 -22.32 26.25
N LYS A 67 25.88 -21.77 25.82
CA LYS A 67 26.88 -21.12 26.68
C LYS A 67 26.66 -19.61 26.84
N SER A 68 25.81 -19.00 25.99
CA SER A 68 25.46 -17.59 26.10
C SER A 68 24.57 -17.37 27.33
N THR A 69 25.06 -16.59 28.30
CA THR A 69 24.35 -16.27 29.54
C THR A 69 23.88 -14.81 29.48
N GLY A 70 22.63 -14.58 29.12
CA GLY A 70 22.09 -13.21 29.01
C GLY A 70 20.75 -13.09 28.26
N ILE A 71 20.56 -11.93 27.61
CA ILE A 71 19.36 -11.49 26.86
C ILE A 71 18.97 -12.45 25.73
N ASP A 72 19.92 -13.24 25.20
CA ASP A 72 19.62 -14.30 24.23
C ASP A 72 18.65 -15.35 24.79
N SER A 73 18.70 -15.61 26.11
CA SER A 73 17.72 -16.44 26.81
C SER A 73 16.34 -15.77 26.86
N PHE A 74 16.28 -14.45 26.99
CA PHE A 74 15.03 -13.67 26.99
C PHE A 74 14.36 -13.65 25.61
N LEU A 75 15.14 -13.51 24.53
CA LEU A 75 14.63 -13.61 23.13
C LEU A 75 14.27 -15.04 22.71
N THR A 76 14.83 -16.05 23.40
CA THR A 76 14.51 -17.47 23.21
C THR A 76 13.24 -17.87 23.97
N GLU A 77 13.04 -17.31 25.17
CA GLU A 77 11.87 -17.57 26.02
C GLU A 77 10.62 -16.80 25.56
N TYR A 78 10.80 -15.58 25.03
CA TYR A 78 9.80 -14.81 24.30
C TYR A 78 10.19 -14.76 22.83
N ALA A 79 9.94 -15.85 22.10
CA ALA A 79 10.22 -15.90 20.67
C ALA A 79 9.69 -14.62 20.00
N LEU A 80 10.52 -13.87 19.28
CA LEU A 80 10.15 -12.60 18.62
C LEU A 80 9.00 -12.73 17.61
N SER A 81 8.61 -13.97 17.30
CA SER A 81 7.48 -14.34 16.45
C SER A 81 6.16 -14.53 17.20
N SER A 82 6.19 -14.53 18.54
CA SER A 82 5.00 -14.67 19.37
C SER A 82 4.29 -13.33 19.54
N ASP A 83 3.00 -13.36 19.84
CA ASP A 83 2.21 -12.14 20.07
C ASP A 83 2.79 -11.30 21.23
N GLU A 84 3.39 -11.96 22.24
CA GLU A 84 4.07 -11.31 23.36
C GLU A 84 5.40 -10.66 22.95
N GLY A 85 6.19 -11.34 22.12
CA GLY A 85 7.42 -10.79 21.56
C GLY A 85 7.14 -9.56 20.70
N ILE A 86 6.12 -9.62 19.85
CA ILE A 86 5.65 -8.48 19.04
C ILE A 86 5.14 -7.35 19.93
N ALA A 87 4.32 -7.65 20.95
CA ALA A 87 3.77 -6.65 21.86
C ALA A 87 4.87 -5.93 22.65
N LEU A 88 5.86 -6.65 23.17
CA LEU A 88 7.02 -6.09 23.88
C LEU A 88 7.84 -5.17 22.95
N MET A 89 7.95 -5.54 21.68
CA MET A 89 8.69 -4.75 20.68
C MET A 89 7.90 -3.53 20.17
N CYS A 90 6.58 -3.63 20.03
CA CYS A 90 5.73 -2.45 19.78
C CYS A 90 5.77 -1.48 20.96
N LEU A 91 5.82 -2.02 22.18
CA LEU A 91 5.90 -1.23 23.40
C LEU A 91 7.24 -0.48 23.49
N ALA A 92 8.32 -1.22 23.27
CA ALA A 92 9.68 -0.75 23.09
C ALA A 92 9.80 0.39 22.07
N GLU A 93 9.19 0.19 20.90
CA GLU A 93 9.23 1.13 19.78
C GLU A 93 8.54 2.44 20.14
N ALA A 94 7.32 2.38 20.67
CA ALA A 94 6.57 3.59 20.95
C ALA A 94 6.98 4.27 22.26
N LEU A 95 7.62 3.58 23.21
CA LEU A 95 8.30 4.22 24.36
C LEU A 95 9.43 5.18 23.97
N LEU A 96 10.10 4.93 22.84
CA LEU A 96 11.21 5.78 22.36
C LEU A 96 10.73 6.95 21.50
N ARG A 97 9.50 6.89 20.98
CA ARG A 97 8.94 7.89 20.04
C ARG A 97 7.92 8.81 20.64
N VAL A 98 7.13 8.29 21.55
CA VAL A 98 6.03 9.03 22.14
C VAL A 98 6.63 10.09 23.07
N PRO A 99 6.46 11.38 22.77
CA PRO A 99 7.06 12.47 23.54
C PRO A 99 6.39 12.65 24.92
N ASP A 100 5.17 12.13 25.11
CA ASP A 100 4.39 12.33 26.32
C ASP A 100 4.17 11.05 27.15
N ASN A 101 4.26 11.21 28.46
CA ASN A 101 4.21 10.10 29.41
C ASN A 101 2.84 9.40 29.46
N ALA A 102 1.74 10.12 29.20
CA ALA A 102 0.39 9.56 29.33
C ALA A 102 0.06 8.60 28.18
N THR A 103 0.46 8.96 26.95
CA THR A 103 0.35 8.09 25.78
C THR A 103 1.25 6.86 25.93
N ILE A 104 2.45 7.02 26.49
CA ILE A 104 3.32 5.91 26.89
C ILE A 104 2.59 4.95 27.84
N ASP A 105 1.95 5.45 28.90
CA ASP A 105 1.27 4.61 29.88
C ASP A 105 0.09 3.85 29.26
N ASN A 106 -0.71 4.50 28.42
CA ASN A 106 -1.80 3.85 27.70
C ASN A 106 -1.28 2.77 26.75
N LEU A 107 -0.16 2.99 26.08
CA LEU A 107 0.47 1.98 25.24
C LEU A 107 0.99 0.79 26.06
N ILE A 108 1.65 1.04 27.20
CA ILE A 108 2.07 -0.01 28.15
C ILE A 108 0.86 -0.86 28.53
N LYS A 109 -0.24 -0.21 28.93
CA LYS A 109 -1.48 -0.87 29.31
C LYS A 109 -2.08 -1.67 28.15
N ASP A 110 -2.22 -1.09 26.95
CA ASP A 110 -2.78 -1.73 25.75
C ASP A 110 -2.00 -2.99 25.36
N LYS A 111 -0.67 -2.90 25.31
CA LYS A 111 0.19 -4.02 24.87
C LYS A 111 0.41 -5.07 25.95
N LEU A 112 0.43 -4.71 27.24
CA LEU A 112 0.61 -5.67 28.32
C LEU A 112 -0.69 -6.31 28.80
N ALA A 113 -1.86 -5.66 28.67
CA ALA A 113 -3.13 -6.24 29.12
C ALA A 113 -3.73 -7.27 28.14
N GLY A 114 -3.34 -7.24 26.86
CA GLY A 114 -3.89 -8.12 25.81
C GLY A 114 -3.22 -9.50 25.67
N GLY A 115 -2.10 -9.76 26.35
CA GLY A 115 -1.37 -11.04 26.27
C GLY A 115 -1.93 -12.10 27.23
N ASP A 116 -2.06 -13.35 26.78
CA ASP A 116 -2.37 -14.49 27.66
C ASP A 116 -1.10 -14.95 28.39
N TRP A 117 -0.60 -14.11 29.30
CA TRP A 117 0.56 -14.40 30.14
C TRP A 117 0.37 -15.65 31.03
N GLY A 118 -0.86 -16.18 31.10
CA GLY A 118 -1.23 -17.38 31.86
C GLY A 118 -0.96 -18.70 31.13
N ALA A 119 -0.96 -18.71 29.79
CA ALA A 119 -0.84 -19.93 28.99
C ALA A 119 0.54 -20.61 29.05
N HIS A 120 1.56 -19.94 29.58
CA HIS A 120 2.90 -20.51 29.84
C HIS A 120 3.07 -21.05 31.27
N ARG A 121 1.98 -21.13 32.06
CA ARG A 121 1.96 -21.90 33.31
C ARG A 121 2.01 -23.40 33.01
N GLY A 122 3.22 -23.96 32.94
CA GLY A 122 3.42 -25.40 33.15
C GLY A 122 4.20 -26.17 32.09
N GLN A 123 4.95 -25.53 31.19
CA GLN A 123 5.79 -26.25 30.22
C GLN A 123 7.30 -26.25 30.52
N SER A 124 7.74 -25.71 31.66
CA SER A 124 9.09 -25.91 32.18
C SER A 124 9.11 -25.85 33.71
N GLU A 125 9.89 -26.73 34.35
CA GLU A 125 10.02 -26.85 35.82
C GLU A 125 10.78 -25.66 36.48
N SER A 126 10.84 -24.48 35.88
CA SER A 126 11.73 -23.40 36.34
C SER A 126 11.09 -22.00 36.37
N PHE A 127 9.82 -21.89 36.75
CA PHE A 127 9.19 -20.58 36.95
C PHE A 127 9.85 -19.75 38.09
N PHE A 128 10.56 -20.40 39.02
CA PHE A 128 11.09 -19.76 40.23
C PHE A 128 12.55 -19.25 40.11
N VAL A 129 13.24 -19.51 39.00
CA VAL A 129 14.54 -18.88 38.68
C VAL A 129 14.36 -17.49 38.04
N ASN A 130 13.14 -17.11 37.66
CA ASN A 130 12.84 -15.89 36.90
C ASN A 130 12.80 -14.60 37.74
N ALA A 131 12.71 -14.69 39.08
CA ALA A 131 12.86 -13.52 39.95
C ALA A 131 14.31 -12.99 39.96
N THR A 132 15.29 -13.87 39.78
CA THR A 132 16.72 -13.55 39.77
C THR A 132 17.12 -12.74 38.54
N THR A 133 16.52 -13.00 37.39
CA THR A 133 16.79 -12.29 36.11
C THR A 133 16.26 -10.87 36.13
N TRP A 134 15.04 -10.67 36.63
CA TRP A 134 14.46 -9.34 36.85
C TRP A 134 15.20 -8.58 37.97
N ALA A 135 15.59 -9.25 39.05
CA ALA A 135 16.40 -8.66 40.12
C ALA A 135 17.82 -8.29 39.65
N LEU A 136 18.45 -9.07 38.76
CA LEU A 136 19.75 -8.75 38.16
C LEU A 136 19.65 -7.49 37.27
N MET A 137 18.61 -7.40 36.42
CA MET A 137 18.36 -6.24 35.57
C MET A 137 18.04 -4.97 36.38
N LEU A 138 17.32 -5.11 37.50
CA LEU A 138 16.98 -3.99 38.38
C LEU A 138 18.15 -3.54 39.27
N THR A 139 18.94 -4.46 39.84
CA THR A 139 19.90 -4.17 40.94
C THR A 139 21.38 -4.30 40.59
N GLY A 140 21.74 -4.96 39.49
CA GLY A 140 23.13 -5.09 39.04
C GLY A 140 24.05 -5.95 39.92
N LYS A 141 23.51 -6.76 40.86
CA LYS A 141 24.27 -7.70 41.70
C LYS A 141 23.68 -9.11 41.64
N VAL A 142 24.55 -10.12 41.68
CA VAL A 142 24.18 -11.54 41.78
C VAL A 142 23.82 -11.84 43.24
N LEU A 143 22.61 -12.35 43.48
CA LEU A 143 22.15 -12.81 44.80
C LEU A 143 21.86 -14.32 44.75
N THR A 144 22.09 -15.00 45.88
CA THR A 144 21.91 -16.45 46.00
C THR A 144 20.43 -16.85 46.16
N PRO A 145 20.03 -18.06 45.69
CA PRO A 145 18.63 -18.45 45.47
C PRO A 145 17.76 -18.46 46.75
N GLU A 146 18.30 -18.95 47.87
CA GLU A 146 17.52 -19.23 49.09
C GLU A 146 17.02 -17.99 49.85
N LYS A 147 17.61 -16.80 49.63
CA LYS A 147 17.16 -15.54 50.26
C LYS A 147 16.15 -14.76 49.41
N ALA A 148 15.98 -15.12 48.14
CA ALA A 148 15.04 -14.47 47.22
C ALA A 148 13.60 -14.98 47.38
N GLU A 149 13.42 -16.27 47.70
CA GLU A 149 12.12 -16.96 47.65
C GLU A 149 11.04 -16.40 48.59
N ASN A 150 11.38 -15.97 49.81
CA ASN A 150 10.36 -15.54 50.78
C ASN A 150 10.11 -14.02 50.85
N THR A 151 11.08 -13.21 50.41
CA THR A 151 10.99 -11.73 50.51
C THR A 151 10.52 -11.10 49.20
N LEU A 152 10.90 -11.65 48.04
CA LEU A 152 10.47 -11.12 46.74
C LEU A 152 9.06 -11.56 46.36
N THR A 153 8.60 -12.77 46.70
CA THR A 153 7.29 -13.26 46.25
C THR A 153 6.13 -12.45 46.85
N LYS A 154 6.26 -12.02 48.12
CA LYS A 154 5.33 -11.06 48.75
C LYS A 154 5.52 -9.62 48.29
N ALA A 155 6.69 -9.24 47.80
CA ALA A 155 6.98 -7.89 47.28
C ALA A 155 6.57 -7.72 45.82
N LEU A 156 6.72 -8.75 44.97
CA LEU A 156 6.41 -8.76 43.54
C LEU A 156 4.90 -8.86 43.29
N LEU A 157 4.19 -9.69 44.05
CA LEU A 157 2.71 -9.74 44.01
C LEU A 157 2.07 -8.48 44.63
N LYS A 158 2.75 -7.81 45.57
CA LYS A 158 2.37 -6.46 46.00
C LYS A 158 2.82 -5.38 45.04
N LEU A 159 3.89 -5.56 44.26
CA LEU A 159 4.32 -4.60 43.23
C LEU A 159 3.37 -4.68 42.03
N VAL A 160 3.04 -5.84 41.48
CA VAL A 160 2.19 -5.90 40.28
C VAL A 160 0.77 -5.36 40.55
N ASN A 161 0.28 -5.47 41.80
CA ASN A 161 -1.01 -4.90 42.22
C ASN A 161 -0.93 -3.50 42.89
N ARG A 162 0.26 -2.91 43.06
CA ARG A 162 0.46 -1.65 43.81
C ARG A 162 1.60 -0.76 43.31
N SER A 163 2.26 -1.13 42.21
CA SER A 163 3.27 -0.32 41.53
C SER A 163 2.57 0.66 40.61
N SER A 164 2.80 1.95 40.84
CA SER A 164 2.43 2.99 39.89
C SER A 164 3.02 2.68 38.52
N GLU A 165 2.30 3.00 37.44
CA GLU A 165 2.71 2.91 36.03
C GLU A 165 4.16 3.40 35.79
N ALA A 166 4.60 4.40 36.55
CA ALA A 166 5.97 4.94 36.55
C ALA A 166 7.09 3.91 36.84
N VAL A 167 6.83 2.85 37.62
CA VAL A 167 7.83 1.81 37.93
C VAL A 167 7.97 0.84 36.76
N VAL A 168 6.85 0.44 36.15
CA VAL A 168 6.83 -0.39 34.93
C VAL A 168 7.52 0.37 33.81
N ARG A 169 7.21 1.65 33.62
CA ARG A 169 7.87 2.52 32.63
C ARG A 169 9.39 2.56 32.80
N LYS A 170 9.89 2.78 34.01
CA LYS A 170 11.34 2.77 34.30
C LYS A 170 12.00 1.41 34.04
N ALA A 171 11.29 0.32 34.32
CA ALA A 171 11.78 -1.03 34.02
C ALA A 171 11.86 -1.28 32.51
N VAL A 172 10.83 -0.89 31.75
CA VAL A 172 10.81 -1.04 30.29
C VAL A 172 11.82 -0.11 29.61
N ASP A 173 11.97 1.15 30.02
CA ASP A 173 13.03 2.06 29.50
C ASP A 173 14.42 1.46 29.74
N LYS A 174 14.68 0.90 30.91
CA LYS A 174 15.96 0.26 31.21
C LYS A 174 16.19 -0.99 30.37
N ALA A 175 15.19 -1.86 30.20
CA ALA A 175 15.26 -3.01 29.30
C ALA A 175 15.50 -2.55 27.84
N MET A 176 14.90 -1.44 27.43
CA MET A 176 15.05 -0.89 26.10
C MET A 176 16.43 -0.34 25.79
N ARG A 177 17.03 0.40 26.73
CA ARG A 177 18.42 0.85 26.58
C ARG A 177 19.42 -0.30 26.52
N ILE A 178 19.04 -1.46 27.04
CA ILE A 178 19.83 -2.69 26.96
C ILE A 178 19.61 -3.37 25.60
N MET A 179 18.37 -3.48 25.12
CA MET A 179 18.04 -4.06 23.81
C MET A 179 18.52 -3.19 22.62
N SER A 180 18.45 -1.87 22.70
CA SER A 180 18.91 -0.97 21.63
C SER A 180 20.41 -1.10 21.35
N LYS A 181 21.21 -1.47 22.37
CA LYS A 181 22.64 -1.76 22.22
C LYS A 181 22.94 -3.04 21.45
N GLN A 182 21.98 -3.95 21.31
CA GLN A 182 22.14 -5.18 20.52
C GLN A 182 21.88 -4.94 19.03
N PHE A 183 20.93 -4.06 18.69
CA PHE A 183 20.55 -3.79 17.30
C PHE A 183 21.24 -2.58 16.69
N VAL A 184 21.84 -1.70 17.52
CA VAL A 184 22.59 -0.51 17.08
C VAL A 184 24.02 -0.58 17.53
N MET A 185 24.93 -0.43 16.56
CA MET A 185 26.36 -0.46 16.82
C MET A 185 26.78 0.77 17.65
N GLY A 186 26.22 1.95 17.38
CA GLY A 186 26.44 3.16 18.16
C GLY A 186 25.45 4.27 17.80
N ARG A 187 25.27 5.26 18.67
CA ARG A 187 24.41 6.43 18.41
C ARG A 187 25.02 7.38 17.40
N THR A 188 26.34 7.36 17.33
CA THR A 188 27.15 8.16 16.41
C THR A 188 28.16 7.25 15.72
N ILE A 189 28.65 7.69 14.57
CA ILE A 189 29.67 6.93 13.81
C ILE A 189 30.94 6.72 14.63
N ASN A 190 31.35 7.71 15.43
CA ASN A 190 32.54 7.62 16.28
C ASN A 190 32.39 6.55 17.38
N GLU A 191 31.22 6.45 18.00
CA GLU A 191 30.92 5.40 18.98
C GLU A 191 30.94 4.02 18.32
N ALA A 192 30.36 3.91 17.11
CA ALA A 192 30.32 2.66 16.36
C ALA A 192 31.74 2.21 15.96
N LEU A 193 32.58 3.12 15.46
CA LEU A 193 33.99 2.86 15.12
C LEU A 193 34.80 2.41 16.35
N ALA A 194 34.59 3.02 17.52
CA ALA A 194 35.30 2.64 18.74
C ALA A 194 34.95 1.20 19.18
N ARG A 195 33.68 0.79 19.05
CA ARG A 195 33.20 -0.55 19.39
C ARG A 195 33.62 -1.61 18.36
N ALA A 196 33.90 -1.22 17.12
CA ALA A 196 34.23 -2.12 16.02
C ALA A 196 35.58 -2.83 16.21
N LYS A 197 36.57 -2.12 16.76
CA LYS A 197 37.97 -2.54 16.91
C LYS A 197 38.15 -3.98 17.41
N LYS A 198 37.44 -4.35 18.48
CA LYS A 198 37.56 -5.69 19.11
C LYS A 198 37.26 -6.83 18.12
N LYS A 199 36.31 -6.65 17.21
CA LYS A 199 35.99 -7.66 16.19
C LYS A 199 36.88 -7.51 14.95
N GLU A 200 37.28 -6.30 14.61
CA GLU A 200 38.25 -6.06 13.52
C GLU A 200 39.58 -6.79 13.80
N ASP A 201 40.07 -6.76 15.04
CA ASP A 201 41.26 -7.51 15.48
C ASP A 201 41.13 -9.03 15.30
N ARG A 202 39.89 -9.55 15.21
CA ARG A 202 39.58 -10.98 14.97
C ARG A 202 39.37 -11.31 13.49
N GLY A 203 39.48 -10.33 12.58
CA GLY A 203 39.30 -10.49 11.14
C GLY A 203 37.92 -10.08 10.59
N TYR A 204 37.03 -9.54 11.42
CA TYR A 204 35.76 -8.97 10.93
C TYR A 204 35.99 -7.63 10.25
N ARG A 205 35.04 -7.22 9.43
CA ARG A 205 34.99 -5.90 8.77
C ARG A 205 33.66 -5.24 9.09
N TYR A 206 33.51 -3.96 8.74
CA TYR A 206 32.26 -3.23 8.97
C TYR A 206 31.75 -2.50 7.72
N SER A 207 30.42 -2.45 7.57
CA SER A 207 29.70 -1.53 6.68
C SER A 207 28.73 -0.75 7.54
N TYR A 208 28.89 0.56 7.67
CA TYR A 208 28.02 1.36 8.53
C TYR A 208 26.76 1.78 7.78
N ASP A 209 25.60 1.53 8.37
CA ASP A 209 24.28 1.95 7.88
C ASP A 209 23.78 3.10 8.73
N MET A 210 23.73 4.29 8.14
CA MET A 210 23.36 5.53 8.86
C MET A 210 21.85 5.68 9.09
N LEU A 211 21.07 4.61 8.89
CA LEU A 211 19.62 4.51 9.14
C LEU A 211 18.73 5.46 8.31
N GLY A 212 19.31 6.37 7.53
CA GLY A 212 18.55 7.25 6.66
C GLY A 212 17.87 6.49 5.52
N GLU A 213 16.56 6.70 5.40
CA GLU A 213 15.71 6.18 4.32
C GLU A 213 14.51 7.12 4.09
N ALA A 214 13.90 7.01 2.91
CA ALA A 214 12.61 7.65 2.57
C ALA A 214 12.53 9.13 2.99
N ALA A 215 13.45 9.96 2.48
CA ALA A 215 13.35 11.40 2.65
C ALA A 215 11.97 11.86 2.18
N LEU A 216 11.26 12.61 3.01
CA LEU A 216 9.95 13.15 2.65
C LEU A 216 10.07 14.58 2.12
N THR A 217 11.11 15.29 2.58
CA THR A 217 11.35 16.70 2.27
C THR A 217 12.76 16.91 1.71
N SER A 218 12.97 17.98 0.95
CA SER A 218 14.32 18.40 0.55
C SER A 218 15.26 18.61 1.74
N ALA A 219 14.73 19.06 2.90
CA ALA A 219 15.52 19.23 4.13
C ALA A 219 15.99 17.88 4.69
N ASP A 220 15.14 16.85 4.70
CA ASP A 220 15.53 15.49 5.10
C ASP A 220 16.62 14.96 4.16
N ALA A 221 16.46 15.15 2.85
CA ALA A 221 17.43 14.70 1.87
C ALA A 221 18.80 15.39 2.06
N ALA A 222 18.82 16.68 2.39
CA ALA A 222 20.04 17.41 2.71
C ALA A 222 20.68 16.93 4.01
N ARG A 223 19.87 16.70 5.07
CA ARG A 223 20.33 16.16 6.35
C ARG A 223 20.99 14.78 6.18
N TYR A 224 20.35 13.88 5.44
CA TYR A 224 20.91 12.54 5.18
C TYR A 224 22.19 12.61 4.33
N PHE A 225 22.23 13.49 3.34
CA PHE A 225 23.44 13.71 2.54
C PHE A 225 24.63 14.14 3.40
N GLU A 226 24.46 15.12 4.30
CA GLU A 226 25.54 15.54 5.21
C GLU A 226 25.88 14.44 6.22
N ALA A 227 24.90 13.71 6.76
CA ALA A 227 25.16 12.57 7.66
C ALA A 227 26.01 11.48 6.99
N TYR A 228 25.75 11.16 5.71
CA TYR A 228 26.59 10.23 4.95
C TYR A 228 28.00 10.79 4.73
N LYS A 229 28.13 12.08 4.40
CA LYS A 229 29.42 12.74 4.19
C LYS A 229 30.29 12.71 5.45
N GLU A 230 29.72 13.08 6.60
CA GLU A 230 30.39 13.03 7.90
C GLU A 230 30.80 11.60 8.29
N ALA A 231 29.93 10.63 8.01
CA ALA A 231 30.23 9.23 8.24
C ALA A 231 31.39 8.74 7.36
N ILE A 232 31.40 9.07 6.05
CA ILE A 232 32.48 8.72 5.13
C ILE A 232 33.82 9.29 5.63
N ILE A 233 33.85 10.56 6.04
CA ILE A 233 35.05 11.20 6.59
C ILE A 233 35.52 10.46 7.85
N SER A 234 34.62 10.24 8.81
CA SER A 234 34.94 9.59 10.08
C SER A 234 35.46 8.16 9.90
N ILE A 235 34.85 7.39 8.99
CA ILE A 235 35.28 6.04 8.63
C ILE A 235 36.65 6.09 7.96
N GLY A 236 36.83 6.98 6.98
CA GLY A 236 38.05 7.14 6.21
C GLY A 236 39.27 7.54 7.03
N GLU A 237 39.10 8.45 8.00
CA GLU A 237 40.17 8.88 8.91
C GLU A 237 40.69 7.75 9.82
N LYS A 238 39.83 6.77 10.14
CA LYS A 238 40.18 5.61 10.97
C LYS A 238 40.56 4.38 10.15
N ALA A 239 40.33 4.38 8.84
CA ALA A 239 40.67 3.27 7.97
C ALA A 239 42.19 3.12 7.83
N ASP A 240 42.67 1.87 7.80
CA ASP A 240 44.07 1.57 7.57
C ASP A 240 44.48 1.94 6.13
N LYS A 241 45.29 2.99 6.01
CA LYS A 241 45.79 3.54 4.73
C LYS A 241 46.71 2.58 3.97
N HIS A 242 47.23 1.55 4.62
CA HIS A 242 48.07 0.53 3.98
C HIS A 242 47.29 -0.70 3.51
N SER A 243 46.01 -0.80 3.86
CA SER A 243 45.12 -1.89 3.43
C SER A 243 44.47 -1.61 2.07
N ASP A 244 43.94 -2.65 1.43
CA ASP A 244 43.10 -2.51 0.23
C ASP A 244 41.65 -2.09 0.57
N VAL A 245 40.92 -1.62 -0.44
CA VAL A 245 39.52 -1.15 -0.27
C VAL A 245 38.56 -2.25 0.22
N TYR A 246 38.86 -3.52 -0.07
CA TYR A 246 38.02 -4.64 0.34
C TYR A 246 38.21 -4.94 1.83
N ARG A 247 39.38 -4.69 2.41
CA ARG A 247 39.67 -4.91 3.82
C ARG A 247 39.20 -3.76 4.71
N ARG A 248 39.21 -2.54 4.19
CA ARG A 248 38.78 -1.34 4.92
C ARG A 248 37.29 -1.38 5.29
N PRO A 249 36.87 -0.68 6.34
CA PRO A 249 35.46 -0.45 6.61
C PRO A 249 34.81 0.30 5.44
N GLY A 250 33.49 0.17 5.31
CA GLY A 250 32.70 0.86 4.30
C GLY A 250 31.44 1.48 4.87
N ILE A 251 30.66 2.09 3.99
CA ILE A 251 29.36 2.68 4.30
C ILE A 251 28.28 2.09 3.39
N SER A 252 27.07 1.98 3.92
CA SER A 252 25.86 1.69 3.17
C SER A 252 24.95 2.90 3.12
N ILE A 253 24.43 3.19 1.93
CA ILE A 253 23.54 4.33 1.69
C ILE A 253 22.27 3.87 0.98
N LYS A 254 21.17 4.62 1.13
CA LYS A 254 19.91 4.39 0.43
C LYS A 254 19.62 5.57 -0.49
N LEU A 255 19.15 5.31 -1.71
CA LEU A 255 18.88 6.36 -2.69
C LEU A 255 17.65 7.19 -2.29
N SER A 256 16.65 6.55 -1.68
CA SER A 256 15.48 7.23 -1.13
C SER A 256 15.81 8.26 -0.04
N ALA A 257 16.95 8.12 0.65
CA ALA A 257 17.39 9.09 1.65
C ALA A 257 17.96 10.38 1.00
N LEU A 258 18.34 10.34 -0.27
CA LEU A 258 19.03 11.45 -0.94
C LEU A 258 18.12 12.28 -1.84
N HIS A 259 16.86 11.86 -2.03
CA HIS A 259 15.91 12.56 -2.86
C HIS A 259 14.46 12.32 -2.39
N PRO A 260 13.68 13.38 -2.14
CA PRO A 260 12.35 13.24 -1.53
C PRO A 260 11.31 12.59 -2.47
N ARG A 261 11.56 12.66 -3.78
CA ARG A 261 10.68 12.11 -4.81
C ARG A 261 11.36 11.00 -5.62
N TYR A 262 12.04 10.08 -4.95
CA TYR A 262 12.72 8.94 -5.59
C TYR A 262 11.71 7.89 -6.12
N SER A 263 11.19 8.15 -7.31
CA SER A 263 10.17 7.35 -8.01
C SER A 263 10.31 7.49 -9.53
N GLU A 264 9.90 6.47 -10.29
CA GLU A 264 9.91 6.51 -11.76
C GLU A 264 9.00 7.59 -12.35
N PHE A 265 7.97 8.02 -11.62
CA PHE A 265 7.13 9.16 -12.04
C PHE A 265 7.90 10.48 -12.07
N GLN A 266 9.02 10.56 -11.35
CA GLN A 266 9.84 11.76 -11.22
C GLN A 266 11.21 11.55 -11.86
N TYR A 267 11.28 10.68 -12.88
CA TYR A 267 12.51 10.25 -13.53
C TYR A 267 13.45 11.42 -13.89
N GLU A 268 12.93 12.44 -14.59
CA GLU A 268 13.74 13.59 -15.02
C GLU A 268 14.38 14.32 -13.84
N ARG A 269 13.56 14.62 -12.82
CA ARG A 269 13.98 15.28 -11.59
C ARG A 269 15.02 14.46 -10.84
N VAL A 270 14.77 13.17 -10.67
CA VAL A 270 15.71 12.24 -10.01
C VAL A 270 17.03 12.21 -10.77
N MET A 271 17.02 12.05 -12.09
CA MET A 271 18.24 11.96 -12.90
C MET A 271 19.04 13.27 -12.97
N ALA A 272 18.39 14.40 -12.71
CA ALA A 272 19.04 15.69 -12.56
C ALA A 272 19.65 15.88 -11.16
N GLU A 273 18.92 15.54 -10.09
CA GLU A 273 19.27 15.92 -8.72
C GLU A 273 20.03 14.85 -7.92
N LEU A 274 19.74 13.56 -8.14
CA LEU A 274 20.26 12.46 -7.34
C LEU A 274 21.67 11.98 -7.76
N PRO A 275 21.98 11.75 -9.06
CA PRO A 275 23.32 11.35 -9.48
C PRO A 275 24.44 12.29 -9.02
N PRO A 276 24.30 13.64 -9.03
CA PRO A 276 25.33 14.54 -8.50
C PRO A 276 25.63 14.30 -7.01
N LYS A 277 24.60 14.09 -6.19
CA LYS A 277 24.76 13.79 -4.76
C LYS A 277 25.48 12.45 -4.55
N LEU A 278 25.05 11.41 -5.26
CA LEU A 278 25.69 10.10 -5.18
C LEU A 278 27.16 10.13 -5.67
N LEU A 279 27.44 10.88 -6.74
CA LEU A 279 28.79 11.08 -7.25
C LEU A 279 29.69 11.80 -6.23
N ALA A 280 29.17 12.83 -5.54
CA ALA A 280 29.91 13.53 -4.50
C ALA A 280 30.31 12.58 -3.34
N LEU A 281 29.37 11.76 -2.85
CA LEU A 281 29.66 10.75 -1.83
C LEU A 281 30.64 9.68 -2.33
N SER A 282 30.50 9.28 -3.60
CA SER A 282 31.39 8.29 -4.23
C SER A 282 32.82 8.80 -4.40
N ARG A 283 33.01 10.07 -4.80
CA ARG A 283 34.32 10.72 -4.87
C ARG A 283 34.97 10.79 -3.49
N LEU A 284 34.20 11.19 -2.48
CA LEU A 284 34.69 11.26 -1.11
C LEU A 284 35.10 9.87 -0.59
N ALA A 285 34.29 8.84 -0.83
CA ALA A 285 34.62 7.46 -0.47
C ALA A 285 35.88 6.96 -1.21
N LYS A 286 36.05 7.34 -2.49
CA LYS A 286 37.27 7.10 -3.26
C LYS A 286 38.49 7.78 -2.64
N ASP A 287 38.40 9.05 -2.24
CA ASP A 287 39.53 9.81 -1.70
C ASP A 287 40.05 9.21 -0.39
N TYR A 288 39.15 8.69 0.46
CA TYR A 288 39.52 7.91 1.64
C TYR A 288 39.82 6.44 1.34
N GLY A 289 39.56 5.99 0.11
CA GLY A 289 39.71 4.62 -0.36
C GLY A 289 38.92 3.62 0.48
N ILE A 290 37.68 3.95 0.86
CA ILE A 290 36.75 3.07 1.55
C ILE A 290 35.68 2.55 0.59
N ALA A 291 34.95 1.50 0.99
CA ALA A 291 33.84 0.98 0.20
C ALA A 291 32.54 1.78 0.43
N LEU A 292 31.75 1.99 -0.62
CA LEU A 292 30.41 2.57 -0.57
C LEU A 292 29.44 1.63 -1.28
N THR A 293 28.47 1.10 -0.54
CA THR A 293 27.45 0.18 -1.07
C THR A 293 26.09 0.87 -1.13
N ILE A 294 25.46 0.86 -2.30
CA ILE A 294 24.08 1.31 -2.46
C ILE A 294 23.14 0.16 -2.08
N ASP A 295 22.33 0.36 -1.06
CA ASP A 295 21.35 -0.63 -0.63
C ASP A 295 20.20 -0.74 -1.65
N ALA A 296 19.63 -1.93 -1.77
CA ALA A 296 18.48 -2.20 -2.64
C ALA A 296 17.17 -2.03 -1.85
N GLU A 297 16.20 -1.35 -2.46
CA GLU A 297 14.93 -0.95 -1.87
C GLU A 297 13.76 -1.72 -2.51
N GLU A 298 12.60 -1.09 -2.73
CA GLU A 298 11.42 -1.70 -3.37
C GLU A 298 11.64 -2.00 -4.86
N SER A 299 10.90 -2.96 -5.40
CA SER A 299 11.09 -3.47 -6.76
C SER A 299 10.85 -2.40 -7.83
N GLU A 300 9.92 -1.49 -7.62
CA GLU A 300 9.64 -0.42 -8.58
C GLU A 300 10.76 0.60 -8.74
N ARG A 301 11.67 0.67 -7.77
CA ARG A 301 12.84 1.56 -7.81
C ARG A 301 14.03 0.93 -8.51
N LEU A 302 13.99 -0.37 -8.85
CA LEU A 302 15.15 -1.07 -9.39
C LEU A 302 15.65 -0.43 -10.69
N ASP A 303 14.81 -0.29 -11.71
CA ASP A 303 15.24 0.26 -13.01
C ASP A 303 15.80 1.70 -12.88
N LEU A 304 15.12 2.56 -12.12
CA LEU A 304 15.61 3.90 -11.78
C LEU A 304 16.95 3.87 -11.03
N SER A 305 17.12 2.95 -10.08
CA SER A 305 18.39 2.78 -9.35
C SER A 305 19.54 2.43 -10.30
N LEU A 306 19.29 1.56 -11.29
CA LEU A 306 20.30 1.13 -12.24
C LEU A 306 20.74 2.30 -13.13
N ASP A 307 19.83 3.19 -13.53
CA ASP A 307 20.18 4.40 -14.31
C ASP A 307 21.03 5.39 -13.52
N VAL A 308 20.66 5.63 -12.26
CA VAL A 308 21.42 6.48 -11.33
C VAL A 308 22.81 5.89 -11.11
N ILE A 309 22.89 4.57 -10.88
CA ILE A 309 24.14 3.83 -10.69
C ILE A 309 25.01 3.89 -11.94
N GLU A 310 24.45 3.68 -13.12
CA GLU A 310 25.18 3.71 -14.38
C GLU A 310 25.78 5.09 -14.63
N LYS A 311 24.98 6.15 -14.48
CA LYS A 311 25.43 7.53 -14.65
C LYS A 311 26.58 7.89 -13.71
N VAL A 312 26.53 7.45 -12.45
CA VAL A 312 27.62 7.72 -11.49
C VAL A 312 28.82 6.81 -11.71
N PHE A 313 28.60 5.51 -11.87
CA PHE A 313 29.69 4.54 -12.02
C PHE A 313 30.52 4.82 -13.26
N THR A 314 29.91 5.28 -14.35
CA THR A 314 30.62 5.56 -15.61
C THR A 314 31.46 6.84 -15.61
N ASP A 315 31.33 7.69 -14.58
CA ASP A 315 32.08 8.95 -14.42
C ASP A 315 33.58 8.68 -14.22
N GLU A 316 34.42 9.39 -14.98
CA GLU A 316 35.88 9.20 -15.01
C GLU A 316 36.56 9.55 -13.68
N SER A 317 35.95 10.45 -12.89
CA SER A 317 36.49 10.81 -11.57
C SER A 317 36.56 9.64 -10.60
N LEU A 318 35.86 8.53 -10.87
CA LEU A 318 35.89 7.31 -10.06
C LEU A 318 36.91 6.27 -10.56
N GLN A 319 37.68 6.57 -11.61
CA GLN A 319 38.71 5.66 -12.12
C GLN A 319 39.73 5.29 -11.03
N GLY A 320 40.16 4.02 -11.01
CA GLY A 320 41.13 3.50 -10.05
C GLY A 320 40.55 3.11 -8.69
N TRP A 321 39.24 3.28 -8.45
CA TRP A 321 38.60 2.92 -7.18
C TRP A 321 37.62 1.74 -7.33
N ASN A 322 37.97 0.60 -6.73
CA ASN A 322 37.15 -0.62 -6.75
C ASN A 322 36.19 -0.74 -5.54
N GLY A 323 35.92 0.36 -4.83
CA GLY A 323 35.07 0.38 -3.64
C GLY A 323 33.59 0.67 -3.90
N PHE A 324 33.21 0.92 -5.16
CA PHE A 324 31.81 1.13 -5.53
C PHE A 324 31.05 -0.19 -5.47
N GLY A 325 29.89 -0.20 -4.80
CA GLY A 325 29.09 -1.40 -4.65
C GLY A 325 27.59 -1.17 -4.67
N LEU A 326 26.85 -2.26 -4.85
CA LEU A 326 25.39 -2.30 -4.77
C LEU A 326 24.91 -3.61 -4.15
N ALA A 327 23.71 -3.58 -3.55
CA ALA A 327 23.00 -4.78 -3.14
C ALA A 327 22.11 -5.33 -4.27
N VAL A 328 22.00 -6.65 -4.35
CA VAL A 328 21.10 -7.37 -5.28
C VAL A 328 20.23 -8.33 -4.48
N GLN A 329 18.91 -8.24 -4.66
CA GLN A 329 17.92 -8.97 -3.88
C GLN A 329 17.44 -10.23 -4.61
N SER A 330 17.92 -11.41 -4.21
CA SER A 330 17.59 -12.69 -4.85
C SER A 330 16.13 -13.14 -4.71
N TYR A 331 15.35 -12.52 -3.83
CA TYR A 331 13.91 -12.77 -3.77
C TYR A 331 13.15 -12.17 -4.95
N GLN A 332 13.76 -11.24 -5.73
CA GLN A 332 13.17 -10.65 -6.91
C GLN A 332 13.45 -11.55 -8.10
N LYS A 333 12.48 -11.64 -9.00
CA LYS A 333 12.58 -12.43 -10.24
C LYS A 333 13.66 -11.91 -11.20
N ARG A 334 14.07 -10.64 -11.05
CA ARG A 334 15.09 -9.98 -11.87
C ARG A 334 16.54 -10.22 -11.44
N ALA A 335 16.78 -10.72 -10.22
CA ALA A 335 18.09 -10.72 -9.59
C ALA A 335 19.18 -11.40 -10.43
N PHE A 336 18.86 -12.56 -11.04
CA PHE A 336 19.81 -13.33 -11.84
C PHE A 336 20.29 -12.56 -13.08
N TYR A 337 19.42 -11.76 -13.70
CA TYR A 337 19.72 -10.95 -14.89
C TYR A 337 20.43 -9.63 -14.53
N VAL A 338 20.13 -9.06 -13.36
CA VAL A 338 20.83 -7.87 -12.84
C VAL A 338 22.34 -8.13 -12.75
N LEU A 339 22.74 -9.34 -12.36
CA LEU A 339 24.16 -9.71 -12.26
C LEU A 339 24.90 -9.65 -13.60
N ASP A 340 24.25 -10.01 -14.71
CA ASP A 340 24.85 -9.90 -16.05
C ASP A 340 25.15 -8.43 -16.38
N TRP A 341 24.19 -7.55 -16.11
CA TRP A 341 24.33 -6.12 -16.34
C TRP A 341 25.43 -5.51 -15.47
N VAL A 342 25.47 -5.86 -14.17
CA VAL A 342 26.53 -5.38 -13.27
C VAL A 342 27.91 -5.83 -13.76
N ALA A 343 28.07 -7.09 -14.16
CA ALA A 343 29.34 -7.59 -14.66
C ALA A 343 29.75 -6.91 -15.98
N ALA A 344 28.80 -6.68 -16.90
CA ALA A 344 29.05 -5.96 -18.14
C ALA A 344 29.47 -4.50 -17.90
N LEU A 345 28.79 -3.80 -16.99
CA LEU A 345 29.12 -2.43 -16.59
C LEU A 345 30.51 -2.34 -15.94
N ALA A 346 30.83 -3.27 -15.03
CA ALA A 346 32.14 -3.36 -14.41
C ALA A 346 33.26 -3.55 -15.45
N ARG A 347 33.07 -4.48 -16.39
CA ARG A 347 34.03 -4.78 -17.47
C ARG A 347 34.22 -3.60 -18.42
N SER A 348 33.16 -2.87 -18.77
CA SER A 348 33.24 -1.73 -19.69
C SER A 348 34.09 -0.58 -19.14
N LYS A 349 34.19 -0.46 -17.81
CA LYS A 349 35.03 0.53 -17.12
C LYS A 349 36.27 -0.06 -16.47
N GLN A 350 36.59 -1.33 -16.75
CA GLN A 350 37.73 -2.08 -16.19
C GLN A 350 37.89 -1.90 -14.68
N ARG A 351 36.76 -1.97 -13.96
CA ARG A 351 36.68 -1.69 -12.52
C ARG A 351 35.73 -2.67 -11.89
N ARG A 352 36.17 -3.25 -10.77
CA ARG A 352 35.40 -4.26 -10.07
C ARG A 352 34.30 -3.59 -9.23
N ILE A 353 33.10 -4.16 -9.26
CA ILE A 353 31.98 -3.72 -8.43
C ILE A 353 31.84 -4.65 -7.23
N MET A 354 31.69 -4.10 -6.03
CA MET A 354 31.37 -4.87 -4.83
C MET A 354 29.88 -5.21 -4.82
N VAL A 355 29.50 -6.48 -4.97
CA VAL A 355 28.09 -6.90 -5.07
C VAL A 355 27.68 -7.63 -3.80
N ARG A 356 26.77 -6.99 -3.06
CA ARG A 356 26.12 -7.59 -1.90
C ARG A 356 24.90 -8.39 -2.31
N LEU A 357 25.04 -9.71 -2.40
CA LEU A 357 23.91 -10.60 -2.64
C LEU A 357 23.15 -10.82 -1.32
N ILE A 358 21.92 -10.32 -1.26
CA ILE A 358 20.94 -10.52 -0.18
C ILE A 358 19.73 -11.30 -0.70
N LYS A 359 18.87 -11.78 0.21
CA LYS A 359 17.55 -12.29 -0.17
C LYS A 359 16.60 -11.16 -0.50
N GLY A 360 16.23 -10.35 0.49
CA GLY A 360 15.34 -9.20 0.34
C GLY A 360 14.69 -8.81 1.66
N ALA A 361 14.14 -7.60 1.72
CA ALA A 361 13.69 -6.95 2.96
C ALA A 361 12.24 -6.40 2.90
N TYR A 362 11.59 -6.41 1.73
CA TYR A 362 10.30 -5.72 1.50
C TYR A 362 9.18 -6.68 1.08
N TRP A 363 9.33 -7.99 1.35
CA TRP A 363 8.54 -9.04 0.70
C TRP A 363 7.02 -8.86 0.90
N ASP A 364 6.57 -8.63 2.13
CA ASP A 364 5.16 -8.45 2.47
C ASP A 364 4.54 -7.21 1.80
N SER A 365 5.30 -6.12 1.76
CA SER A 365 4.93 -4.86 1.12
C SER A 365 4.81 -5.04 -0.39
N GLU A 366 5.69 -5.82 -1.02
CA GLU A 366 5.60 -6.15 -2.46
C GLU A 366 4.37 -7.00 -2.78
N ILE A 367 4.03 -7.98 -1.93
CA ILE A 367 2.80 -8.78 -2.07
C ILE A 367 1.57 -7.87 -1.96
N LYS A 368 1.47 -7.09 -0.86
CA LYS A 368 0.34 -6.18 -0.60
C LYS A 368 0.15 -5.18 -1.74
N LYS A 369 1.23 -4.51 -2.17
CA LYS A 369 1.19 -3.51 -3.23
C LYS A 369 0.74 -4.12 -4.57
N THR A 370 1.28 -5.28 -4.93
CA THR A 370 0.90 -5.98 -6.16
C THR A 370 -0.58 -6.38 -6.17
N GLN A 371 -1.11 -6.87 -5.04
CA GLN A 371 -2.53 -7.18 -4.89
C GLN A 371 -3.42 -5.92 -4.98
N MET A 372 -3.04 -4.86 -4.26
CA MET A 372 -3.78 -3.59 -4.27
C MET A 372 -3.86 -2.99 -5.67
N GLN A 373 -2.76 -3.01 -6.43
CA GLN A 373 -2.70 -2.45 -7.77
C GLN A 373 -3.27 -3.37 -8.86
N GLY A 374 -3.60 -4.63 -8.53
CA GLY A 374 -4.19 -5.55 -9.51
C GLY A 374 -3.22 -5.90 -10.64
N PHE A 375 -1.92 -6.00 -10.37
CA PHE A 375 -0.93 -6.37 -11.39
C PHE A 375 -1.03 -7.85 -11.75
N SER A 376 -0.45 -8.25 -12.88
CA SER A 376 -0.56 -9.62 -13.41
C SER A 376 0.13 -10.65 -12.51
N GLU A 377 1.28 -10.30 -11.94
CA GLU A 377 2.15 -11.23 -11.22
C GLU A 377 3.07 -10.50 -10.23
N TYR A 378 3.54 -11.20 -9.21
CA TYR A 378 4.43 -10.66 -8.18
C TYR A 378 5.85 -10.41 -8.71
N PRO A 379 6.53 -9.33 -8.28
CA PRO A 379 7.92 -9.06 -8.66
C PRO A 379 8.92 -9.89 -7.84
N VAL A 380 8.42 -10.56 -6.79
CA VAL A 380 9.16 -11.41 -5.86
C VAL A 380 8.61 -12.83 -5.88
N PHE A 381 9.40 -13.78 -5.43
CA PHE A 381 8.94 -15.16 -5.24
C PHE A 381 7.97 -15.27 -4.05
N THR A 382 6.87 -15.99 -4.22
CA THR A 382 5.83 -16.19 -3.19
C THR A 382 6.20 -17.27 -2.17
N ARG A 383 7.19 -18.12 -2.49
CA ARG A 383 7.69 -19.16 -1.60
C ARG A 383 9.13 -18.88 -1.17
N LYS A 384 9.39 -19.02 0.13
CA LYS A 384 10.72 -18.84 0.72
C LYS A 384 11.77 -19.76 0.07
N VAL A 385 11.43 -21.01 -0.22
CA VAL A 385 12.34 -21.97 -0.88
C VAL A 385 12.73 -21.52 -2.30
N PHE A 386 11.85 -20.86 -3.03
CA PHE A 386 12.17 -20.34 -4.36
C PHE A 386 13.17 -19.17 -4.28
N THR A 387 13.05 -18.33 -3.25
CA THR A 387 14.08 -17.34 -2.93
C THR A 387 15.43 -17.99 -2.58
N ASP A 388 15.44 -19.11 -1.86
CA ASP A 388 16.69 -19.83 -1.55
C ASP A 388 17.35 -20.40 -2.83
N VAL A 389 16.55 -20.98 -3.74
CA VAL A 389 17.05 -21.46 -5.05
C VAL A 389 17.59 -20.30 -5.88
N SER A 390 16.87 -19.18 -5.95
CA SER A 390 17.35 -17.97 -6.64
C SER A 390 18.65 -17.44 -6.03
N PHE A 391 18.77 -17.41 -4.69
CA PHE A 391 20.01 -17.06 -4.00
C PHE A 391 21.16 -17.98 -4.41
N GLN A 392 20.93 -19.29 -4.46
CA GLN A 392 21.92 -20.29 -4.86
C GLN A 392 22.33 -20.14 -6.33
N ALA A 393 21.38 -19.94 -7.24
CA ALA A 393 21.67 -19.68 -8.66
C ALA A 393 22.49 -18.39 -8.83
N CYS A 394 22.09 -17.31 -8.17
CA CYS A 394 22.81 -16.03 -8.18
C CYS A 394 24.23 -16.18 -7.58
N ALA A 395 24.39 -16.92 -6.49
CA ALA A 395 25.69 -17.14 -5.87
C ALA A 395 26.63 -17.93 -6.79
N LYS A 396 26.16 -19.01 -7.42
CA LYS A 396 26.93 -19.75 -8.44
C LYS A 396 27.34 -18.84 -9.60
N LYS A 397 26.44 -17.98 -10.06
CA LYS A 397 26.70 -17.03 -11.15
C LYS A 397 27.73 -15.98 -10.81
N ILE A 398 27.63 -15.35 -9.63
CA ILE A 398 28.63 -14.35 -9.20
C ILE A 398 30.04 -14.95 -9.16
N LEU A 399 30.16 -16.21 -8.74
CA LEU A 399 31.46 -16.91 -8.67
C LEU A 399 32.09 -17.17 -10.05
N THR A 400 31.35 -17.05 -11.16
CA THR A 400 31.91 -17.11 -12.53
C THR A 400 32.29 -15.73 -13.09
N MET A 401 32.05 -14.66 -12.33
CA MET A 401 32.24 -13.26 -12.76
C MET A 401 33.17 -12.51 -11.80
N THR A 402 34.08 -13.21 -11.13
CA THR A 402 34.96 -12.66 -10.09
C THR A 402 35.98 -11.65 -10.62
N ASP A 403 36.25 -11.66 -11.93
CA ASP A 403 37.02 -10.62 -12.63
C ASP A 403 36.35 -9.24 -12.56
N ALA A 404 35.01 -9.22 -12.60
CA ALA A 404 34.19 -8.01 -12.67
C ALA A 404 33.50 -7.67 -11.34
N ILE A 405 33.26 -8.68 -10.50
CA ILE A 405 32.48 -8.56 -9.26
C ILE A 405 33.32 -9.04 -8.07
N TYR A 406 33.34 -8.24 -7.00
CA TYR A 406 33.78 -8.69 -5.68
C TYR A 406 32.57 -9.25 -4.92
N PRO A 407 32.48 -10.57 -4.70
CA PRO A 407 31.29 -11.17 -4.11
C PRO A 407 31.19 -10.88 -2.61
N GLN A 408 30.04 -10.37 -2.17
CA GLN A 408 29.71 -10.18 -0.76
C GLN A 408 28.41 -10.94 -0.44
N PHE A 409 28.52 -12.10 0.20
CA PHE A 409 27.35 -12.95 0.46
C PHE A 409 26.74 -12.66 1.83
N ALA A 410 25.62 -11.95 1.84
CA ALA A 410 24.94 -11.52 3.06
C ALA A 410 23.83 -12.52 3.45
N THR A 411 24.07 -13.34 4.46
CA THR A 411 23.11 -14.38 4.89
C THR A 411 23.37 -14.87 6.32
N HIS A 412 22.31 -15.21 7.04
CA HIS A 412 22.40 -15.89 8.35
C HIS A 412 22.07 -17.38 8.26
N ASN A 413 21.81 -17.89 7.05
CA ASN A 413 21.46 -19.28 6.83
C ASN A 413 22.73 -20.15 6.73
N ALA A 414 22.92 -21.05 7.71
CA ALA A 414 24.09 -21.94 7.75
C ALA A 414 24.19 -22.85 6.51
N TYR A 415 23.06 -23.27 5.92
CA TYR A 415 23.08 -24.02 4.65
C TYR A 415 23.68 -23.17 3.54
N SER A 416 23.24 -21.91 3.39
CA SER A 416 23.77 -21.00 2.36
C SER A 416 25.26 -20.72 2.57
N VAL A 417 25.72 -20.55 3.81
CA VAL A 417 27.15 -20.40 4.13
C VAL A 417 27.93 -21.66 3.74
N ALA A 418 27.49 -22.84 4.17
CA ALA A 418 28.13 -24.11 3.82
C ALA A 418 28.19 -24.33 2.31
N MET A 419 27.10 -24.01 1.60
CA MET A 419 27.02 -24.08 0.14
C MET A 419 28.10 -23.20 -0.51
N ILE A 420 28.21 -21.93 -0.12
CA ILE A 420 29.23 -21.02 -0.65
C ILE A 420 30.63 -21.54 -0.36
N LEU A 421 30.91 -21.96 0.89
CA LEU A 421 32.23 -22.50 1.28
C LEU A 421 32.65 -23.70 0.43
N ASN A 422 31.71 -24.59 0.08
CA ASN A 422 31.99 -25.73 -0.78
C ASN A 422 32.17 -25.31 -2.24
N LEU A 423 31.36 -24.37 -2.75
CA LEU A 423 31.46 -23.86 -4.12
C LEU A 423 32.77 -23.11 -4.38
N VAL A 424 33.25 -22.32 -3.42
CA VAL A 424 34.48 -21.52 -3.59
C VAL A 424 35.76 -22.38 -3.46
N GLY A 425 35.70 -23.51 -2.77
CA GLY A 425 36.86 -24.37 -2.52
C GLY A 425 38.05 -23.60 -1.93
N GLY A 426 39.14 -23.48 -2.70
CA GLY A 426 40.35 -22.74 -2.32
C GLY A 426 40.32 -21.23 -2.60
N TYR A 427 39.32 -20.73 -3.31
CA TYR A 427 39.19 -19.29 -3.61
C TYR A 427 38.91 -18.49 -2.34
N ARG A 428 39.55 -17.32 -2.18
CA ARG A 428 39.46 -16.48 -0.96
C ARG A 428 39.16 -15.01 -1.25
N ASP A 429 39.00 -14.62 -2.51
CA ASP A 429 38.75 -13.23 -2.90
C ASP A 429 37.23 -12.94 -2.95
N PHE A 430 36.60 -13.08 -1.78
CA PHE A 430 35.21 -12.75 -1.49
C PHE A 430 35.04 -12.49 0.01
N GLU A 431 33.86 -12.06 0.44
CA GLU A 431 33.52 -12.01 1.86
C GLU A 431 32.09 -12.49 2.12
N PHE A 432 31.83 -12.90 3.36
CA PHE A 432 30.47 -12.99 3.87
C PHE A 432 30.04 -11.66 4.50
N GLN A 433 28.74 -11.49 4.69
CA GLN A 433 28.22 -10.40 5.51
C GLN A 433 27.11 -10.86 6.44
N CYS A 434 27.00 -10.20 7.58
CA CYS A 434 25.93 -10.37 8.53
C CYS A 434 25.48 -9.03 9.10
N LEU A 435 24.44 -9.06 9.92
CA LEU A 435 23.92 -7.87 10.60
C LEU A 435 24.51 -7.79 12.00
N HIS A 436 24.71 -6.57 12.48
CA HIS A 436 25.05 -6.37 13.88
C HIS A 436 23.98 -6.98 14.80
N GLY A 437 24.41 -7.57 15.92
CA GLY A 437 23.52 -8.28 16.83
C GLY A 437 23.04 -9.65 16.35
N MET A 438 23.37 -10.08 15.11
CA MET A 438 22.82 -11.31 14.53
C MET A 438 23.88 -12.16 13.81
N GLY A 439 23.77 -13.49 13.98
CA GLY A 439 24.67 -14.43 13.32
C GLY A 439 26.10 -14.45 13.86
N ASN A 440 26.35 -13.87 15.05
CA ASN A 440 27.66 -13.91 15.70
C ASN A 440 28.12 -15.35 15.87
N GLU A 441 27.26 -16.20 16.47
CA GLU A 441 27.56 -17.61 16.72
C GLU A 441 27.92 -18.39 15.44
N LEU A 442 27.31 -18.03 14.30
CA LEU A 442 27.61 -18.65 13.01
C LEU A 442 28.97 -18.20 12.49
N TYR A 443 29.22 -16.89 12.45
CA TYR A 443 30.43 -16.35 11.84
C TYR A 443 31.68 -16.48 12.72
N GLU A 444 31.53 -16.70 14.02
CA GLU A 444 32.65 -17.08 14.89
C GLU A 444 33.25 -18.44 14.51
N GLN A 445 32.50 -19.28 13.80
CA GLN A 445 33.00 -20.53 13.22
C GLN A 445 33.69 -20.35 11.86
N ILE A 446 33.67 -19.13 11.29
CA ILE A 446 34.14 -18.84 9.92
C ILE A 446 35.33 -17.89 9.91
N VAL A 447 35.20 -16.75 10.58
CA VAL A 447 36.14 -15.62 10.49
C VAL A 447 37.51 -15.89 11.09
N PRO A 448 37.63 -16.51 12.28
CA PRO A 448 38.94 -16.71 12.90
C PRO A 448 39.91 -17.51 12.02
N ALA A 449 41.20 -17.18 12.08
CA ALA A 449 42.24 -17.81 11.28
C ALA A 449 42.42 -19.31 11.55
N ASN A 450 42.07 -19.77 12.77
CA ASN A 450 42.05 -21.17 13.17
C ASN A 450 40.78 -21.93 12.70
N CYS A 451 39.86 -21.25 12.02
CA CYS A 451 38.67 -21.82 11.40
C CYS A 451 38.83 -21.80 9.87
N TYR A 452 38.03 -21.00 9.15
CA TYR A 452 38.14 -20.85 7.70
C TYR A 452 38.98 -19.64 7.27
N GLY A 453 39.20 -18.67 8.17
CA GLY A 453 39.93 -17.44 7.87
C GLY A 453 39.26 -16.57 6.78
N ILE A 454 37.95 -16.71 6.58
CA ILE A 454 37.19 -15.96 5.57
C ILE A 454 36.54 -14.75 6.23
N PRO A 455 36.75 -13.52 5.73
CA PRO A 455 36.22 -12.32 6.35
C PRO A 455 34.69 -12.29 6.33
N CYS A 456 34.11 -11.74 7.41
CA CYS A 456 32.71 -11.37 7.46
C CYS A 456 32.57 -9.88 7.76
N ARG A 457 31.88 -9.14 6.88
CA ARG A 457 31.54 -7.74 7.10
C ARG A 457 30.22 -7.62 7.85
N ILE A 458 30.27 -6.96 9.01
CA ILE A 458 29.10 -6.66 9.83
C ILE A 458 28.48 -5.37 9.31
N TYR A 459 27.24 -5.48 8.81
CA TYR A 459 26.39 -4.34 8.52
C TYR A 459 25.88 -3.76 9.84
N ALA A 460 26.33 -2.56 10.17
CA ALA A 460 26.27 -1.96 11.49
C ALA A 460 25.40 -0.71 11.49
N PRO A 461 24.19 -0.76 12.09
CA PRO A 461 23.31 0.40 12.20
C PRO A 461 23.91 1.46 13.10
N VAL A 462 23.85 2.71 12.65
CA VAL A 462 24.36 3.89 13.36
C VAL A 462 23.36 5.01 13.21
N GLY A 463 22.89 5.54 14.35
CA GLY A 463 22.00 6.69 14.35
C GLY A 463 21.33 6.90 15.69
N SER A 464 20.54 7.96 15.77
CA SER A 464 19.78 8.28 16.98
C SER A 464 18.73 7.20 17.27
N HIS A 465 18.15 7.23 18.48
CA HIS A 465 17.05 6.31 18.79
C HIS A 465 15.80 6.62 17.95
N GLU A 466 15.63 7.84 17.44
CA GLU A 466 14.48 8.24 16.61
C GLU A 466 14.56 7.61 15.21
N ASP A 467 15.77 7.62 14.60
CA ASP A 467 16.04 7.06 13.25
C ASP A 467 16.07 5.52 13.24
N LEU A 468 16.31 4.87 14.40
CA LEU A 468 16.46 3.41 14.52
C LEU A 468 15.17 2.62 14.28
N LEU A 469 14.02 3.20 14.56
CA LEU A 469 12.82 2.44 14.88
C LEU A 469 12.02 1.91 13.69
N PRO A 470 11.85 2.63 12.56
CA PRO A 470 11.24 2.03 11.36
C PRO A 470 12.10 0.87 10.84
N TYR A 471 13.43 1.05 10.91
CA TYR A 471 14.41 0.02 10.61
C TYR A 471 14.28 -1.19 11.55
N LEU A 472 14.09 -0.98 12.85
CA LEU A 472 14.01 -2.06 13.83
C LEU A 472 12.79 -2.97 13.59
N VAL A 473 11.61 -2.42 13.30
CA VAL A 473 10.41 -3.22 12.99
C VAL A 473 10.65 -4.11 11.76
N ARG A 474 11.19 -3.53 10.66
CA ARG A 474 11.52 -4.30 9.45
C ARG A 474 12.55 -5.39 9.74
N ARG A 475 13.60 -5.03 10.49
CA ARG A 475 14.69 -5.94 10.90
C ARG A 475 14.19 -7.12 11.72
N LEU A 476 13.18 -6.89 12.57
CA LEU A 476 12.55 -7.94 13.38
C LEU A 476 11.64 -8.82 12.53
N LEU A 477 10.84 -8.27 11.62
CA LEU A 477 10.00 -9.07 10.71
C LEU A 477 10.86 -10.02 9.84
N GLU A 478 11.98 -9.53 9.31
CA GLU A 478 12.92 -10.34 8.51
C GLU A 478 13.43 -11.59 9.26
N ASN A 479 13.63 -11.49 10.58
CA ASN A 479 14.31 -12.52 11.36
C ASN A 479 13.39 -13.27 12.35
N GLY A 480 12.27 -12.68 12.70
CA GLY A 480 11.21 -13.22 13.55
C GLY A 480 10.15 -13.99 12.77
N ALA A 481 10.09 -13.91 11.43
CA ALA A 481 9.16 -14.75 10.67
C ALA A 481 9.39 -16.25 10.96
N ASN A 482 8.31 -17.04 11.07
CA ASN A 482 8.39 -18.51 11.31
C ASN A 482 9.22 -19.25 10.24
N SER A 483 9.32 -18.69 9.04
CA SER A 483 10.12 -19.22 7.93
C SER A 483 11.60 -18.81 7.98
N SER A 484 11.98 -17.90 8.88
CA SER A 484 13.36 -17.42 9.04
C SER A 484 14.25 -18.49 9.66
N PHE A 485 15.46 -18.63 9.12
CA PHE A 485 16.45 -19.58 9.66
C PHE A 485 16.87 -19.20 11.09
N VAL A 486 16.96 -17.90 11.40
CA VAL A 486 17.35 -17.42 12.73
C VAL A 486 16.32 -17.82 13.78
N ASN A 487 15.03 -17.80 13.44
CA ASN A 487 13.97 -18.29 14.33
C ASN A 487 14.02 -19.83 14.47
N ARG A 488 14.12 -20.56 13.34
CA ARG A 488 14.11 -22.04 13.36
C ARG A 488 15.34 -22.68 14.01
N ILE A 489 16.51 -22.01 14.00
CA ILE A 489 17.70 -22.55 14.66
C ILE A 489 17.63 -22.45 16.19
N VAL A 490 16.83 -21.51 16.71
CA VAL A 490 16.54 -21.33 18.15
C VAL A 490 15.68 -22.46 18.68
N ASP A 491 14.78 -23.02 17.87
CA ASP A 491 13.95 -24.14 18.26
C ASP A 491 14.79 -25.43 18.39
N ASP A 492 15.15 -25.78 19.63
CA ASP A 492 15.90 -27.00 19.97
C ASP A 492 15.15 -28.28 19.59
N LYS A 493 13.81 -28.23 19.39
CA LYS A 493 12.99 -29.37 18.97
C LYS A 493 13.01 -29.58 17.46
N ALA A 494 13.32 -28.54 16.67
CA ALA A 494 13.38 -28.66 15.21
C ALA A 494 14.54 -29.59 14.77
N PRO A 495 14.28 -30.63 13.96
CA PRO A 495 15.33 -31.51 13.47
C PRO A 495 16.35 -30.77 12.61
N ILE A 496 17.65 -30.97 12.87
CA ILE A 496 18.72 -30.34 12.07
C ILE A 496 18.58 -30.68 10.58
N SER A 497 18.11 -31.89 10.26
CA SER A 497 17.85 -32.35 8.89
C SER A 497 16.91 -31.44 8.11
N GLU A 498 15.97 -30.75 8.77
CA GLU A 498 15.05 -29.80 8.13
C GLU A 498 15.65 -28.39 7.96
N LEU A 499 16.71 -28.06 8.69
CA LEU A 499 17.44 -26.79 8.58
C LEU A 499 18.48 -26.82 7.46
N VAL A 500 18.93 -28.02 7.09
CA VAL A 500 19.96 -28.27 6.07
C VAL A 500 19.41 -28.97 4.83
N GLU A 501 18.10 -28.91 4.63
CA GLU A 501 17.42 -29.44 3.44
C GLU A 501 17.90 -28.71 2.17
N ASP A 502 18.09 -29.45 1.09
CA ASP A 502 18.47 -28.87 -0.21
C ASP A 502 17.28 -28.08 -0.80
N PRO A 503 17.42 -26.76 -1.02
CA PRO A 503 16.35 -25.95 -1.56
C PRO A 503 15.99 -26.34 -3.00
N VAL A 504 16.91 -26.89 -3.80
CA VAL A 504 16.61 -27.29 -5.19
C VAL A 504 15.75 -28.55 -5.20
N ALA A 505 16.11 -29.58 -4.43
CA ALA A 505 15.27 -30.77 -4.26
C ALA A 505 13.88 -30.42 -3.73
N LYS A 506 13.80 -29.54 -2.70
CA LYS A 506 12.52 -29.09 -2.15
C LYS A 506 11.70 -28.32 -3.19
N SER A 507 12.32 -27.40 -3.92
CA SER A 507 11.67 -26.63 -5.00
C SER A 507 11.07 -27.54 -6.07
N ARG A 508 11.81 -28.57 -6.52
CA ARG A 508 11.33 -29.54 -7.51
C ARG A 508 10.03 -30.24 -7.12
N SER A 509 9.81 -30.50 -5.83
CA SER A 509 8.56 -31.11 -5.34
C SER A 509 7.35 -30.16 -5.30
N LEU A 510 7.57 -28.88 -5.64
CA LEU A 510 6.59 -27.79 -5.65
C LEU A 510 6.38 -27.17 -7.03
N LEU A 511 7.11 -27.60 -8.06
CA LEU A 511 7.02 -27.04 -9.43
C LEU A 511 5.64 -27.28 -10.08
N ASP A 512 4.90 -28.27 -9.62
CA ASP A 512 3.53 -28.59 -10.03
C ASP A 512 2.46 -27.88 -9.19
N LYS A 513 2.86 -27.01 -8.24
CA LYS A 513 1.98 -26.45 -7.21
C LYS A 513 2.13 -24.93 -7.06
N ILE A 514 1.17 -24.19 -7.61
CA ILE A 514 0.99 -22.76 -7.30
C ILE A 514 0.75 -22.56 -5.79
N ASN A 515 1.27 -21.46 -5.24
CA ASN A 515 1.08 -21.12 -3.84
C ASN A 515 -0.37 -20.64 -3.57
N LYS A 516 -1.25 -21.58 -3.20
CA LYS A 516 -2.66 -21.28 -2.93
C LYS A 516 -2.91 -20.33 -1.75
N ASN A 517 -1.94 -20.16 -0.85
CA ASN A 517 -2.07 -19.25 0.30
C ASN A 517 -1.83 -17.78 -0.08
N ILE A 518 -1.25 -17.53 -1.26
CA ILE A 518 -0.98 -16.19 -1.78
C ILE A 518 -1.59 -16.15 -3.19
N PRO A 519 -2.91 -15.92 -3.30
CA PRO A 519 -3.58 -15.86 -4.59
C PRO A 519 -2.99 -14.74 -5.46
N LEU A 520 -3.00 -14.90 -6.78
CA LEU A 520 -2.64 -13.82 -7.68
C LEU A 520 -3.59 -12.62 -7.51
N PRO A 521 -3.17 -11.39 -7.86
CA PRO A 521 -4.02 -10.21 -7.73
C PRO A 521 -5.38 -10.35 -8.42
N GLU A 522 -5.46 -11.08 -9.55
CA GLU A 522 -6.74 -11.34 -10.25
C GLU A 522 -7.71 -12.24 -9.48
N ASP A 523 -7.19 -13.05 -8.56
CA ASP A 523 -7.90 -14.12 -7.86
C ASP A 523 -8.18 -13.83 -6.38
N ILE A 524 -7.74 -12.69 -5.84
CA ILE A 524 -7.83 -12.37 -4.40
C ILE A 524 -9.26 -12.36 -3.83
N PHE A 525 -10.27 -12.25 -4.70
CA PHE A 525 -11.68 -12.25 -4.32
C PHE A 525 -12.43 -13.51 -4.77
N LEU A 526 -11.75 -14.53 -5.27
CA LEU A 526 -12.39 -15.80 -5.59
C LEU A 526 -12.80 -16.55 -4.30
N PRO A 527 -13.90 -17.34 -4.33
CA PRO A 527 -14.76 -17.64 -5.48
C PRO A 527 -15.85 -16.59 -5.76
N VAL A 528 -15.85 -15.44 -5.09
CA VAL A 528 -16.91 -14.42 -5.24
C VAL A 528 -16.83 -13.77 -6.63
N ARG A 529 -15.64 -13.28 -7.03
CA ARG A 529 -15.43 -12.62 -8.32
C ARG A 529 -13.95 -12.56 -8.69
N LYS A 530 -13.66 -12.37 -9.98
CA LYS A 530 -12.32 -11.92 -10.42
C LYS A 530 -12.10 -10.44 -10.10
N ASN A 531 -10.88 -10.08 -9.76
CA ASN A 531 -10.47 -8.71 -9.53
C ASN A 531 -10.22 -7.96 -10.85
N SER A 532 -10.37 -6.64 -10.84
CA SER A 532 -9.95 -5.75 -11.93
C SER A 532 -8.42 -5.70 -12.06
N LYS A 533 -7.90 -5.57 -13.29
CA LYS A 533 -6.45 -5.46 -13.55
C LYS A 533 -6.03 -3.99 -13.62
N GLY A 534 -4.94 -3.63 -12.97
CA GLY A 534 -4.29 -2.33 -13.12
C GLY A 534 -3.21 -2.32 -14.19
N PHE A 535 -2.40 -1.26 -14.17
CA PHE A 535 -1.30 -1.06 -15.11
C PHE A 535 -0.05 -0.59 -14.35
N ASP A 536 1.09 -1.23 -14.58
CA ASP A 536 2.35 -0.92 -13.89
C ASP A 536 3.18 0.08 -14.69
N PHE A 537 3.05 1.37 -14.39
CA PHE A 537 3.84 2.41 -15.04
C PHE A 537 5.35 2.34 -14.77
N THR A 538 5.77 1.56 -13.78
CA THR A 538 7.21 1.33 -13.50
C THR A 538 7.78 0.27 -14.45
N ASN A 539 6.93 -0.49 -15.14
CA ASN A 539 7.33 -1.36 -16.22
C ASN A 539 7.49 -0.57 -17.53
N ARG A 540 8.73 -0.23 -17.89
CA ARG A 540 9.06 0.58 -19.06
C ARG A 540 8.59 -0.03 -20.39
N LEU A 541 8.57 -1.36 -20.53
CA LEU A 541 8.04 -2.01 -21.74
C LEU A 541 6.53 -1.84 -21.85
N GLU A 542 5.78 -2.10 -20.77
CA GLU A 542 4.33 -1.87 -20.75
C GLU A 542 4.01 -0.41 -21.03
N ARG A 543 4.74 0.52 -20.39
CA ARG A 543 4.58 1.98 -20.60
C ARG A 543 4.79 2.37 -22.06
N ALA A 544 5.80 1.84 -22.73
CA ALA A 544 6.05 2.11 -24.15
C ALA A 544 4.96 1.53 -25.06
N LEU A 545 4.41 0.35 -24.73
CA LEU A 545 3.28 -0.23 -25.46
C LEU A 545 2.01 0.62 -25.29
N LEU A 546 1.72 1.08 -24.07
CA LEU A 546 0.62 2.01 -23.81
C LEU A 546 0.80 3.31 -24.60
N GLN A 547 2.01 3.88 -24.63
CA GLN A 547 2.29 5.08 -25.42
C GLN A 547 1.98 4.89 -26.92
N GLN A 548 2.25 3.72 -27.49
CA GLN A 548 1.88 3.40 -28.87
C GLN A 548 0.36 3.25 -29.06
N GLU A 549 -0.35 2.76 -28.05
CA GLU A 549 -1.81 2.68 -28.05
C GLU A 549 -2.45 4.06 -27.96
N LEU A 550 -1.95 4.93 -27.08
CA LEU A 550 -2.42 6.30 -26.91
C LEU A 550 -2.27 7.14 -28.18
N ALA A 551 -1.17 6.96 -28.92
CA ALA A 551 -0.98 7.62 -30.21
C ALA A 551 -2.06 7.26 -31.26
N LYS A 552 -2.67 6.06 -31.16
CA LYS A 552 -3.77 5.65 -32.05
C LYS A 552 -5.12 6.23 -31.61
N ILE A 553 -5.25 6.60 -30.34
CA ILE A 553 -6.48 7.17 -29.76
C ILE A 553 -6.57 8.66 -30.06
N GLU A 554 -5.44 9.34 -30.26
CA GLU A 554 -5.37 10.79 -30.45
C GLU A 554 -6.29 11.34 -31.55
N SER A 555 -6.42 10.62 -32.66
CA SER A 555 -7.27 11.04 -33.79
C SER A 555 -8.76 10.74 -33.60
N LYS A 556 -9.18 10.20 -32.45
CA LYS A 556 -10.59 9.89 -32.19
C LYS A 556 -11.36 11.14 -31.81
N GLU A 557 -12.48 11.36 -32.49
CA GLU A 557 -13.46 12.37 -32.12
C GLU A 557 -14.44 11.79 -31.09
N TRP A 558 -14.56 12.45 -29.95
CA TRP A 558 -15.49 12.07 -28.89
C TRP A 558 -16.80 12.84 -29.03
N GLN A 559 -17.93 12.12 -28.98
CA GLN A 559 -19.25 12.72 -29.06
C GLN A 559 -20.18 12.09 -28.03
N ALA A 560 -20.98 12.93 -27.37
CA ALA A 560 -22.09 12.53 -26.54
C ALA A 560 -23.39 13.11 -27.10
N SER A 561 -24.44 12.32 -27.07
CA SER A 561 -25.80 12.76 -27.43
C SER A 561 -26.80 11.97 -26.59
N PRO A 562 -28.06 12.39 -26.49
CA PRO A 562 -29.10 11.51 -25.94
C PRO A 562 -29.09 10.17 -26.68
N MET A 563 -29.02 9.07 -25.93
CA MET A 563 -29.04 7.70 -26.45
C MET A 563 -30.37 7.08 -26.06
N ILE A 564 -31.38 7.28 -26.92
CA ILE A 564 -32.79 6.99 -26.65
C ILE A 564 -33.29 5.97 -27.68
N ALA A 565 -33.92 4.91 -27.21
CA ALA A 565 -34.33 3.81 -28.08
C ALA A 565 -35.30 4.27 -29.17
N GLY A 566 -35.05 3.88 -30.41
CA GLY A 566 -35.91 4.19 -31.55
C GLY A 566 -35.95 5.67 -31.96
N ARG A 567 -35.09 6.53 -31.38
CA ARG A 567 -35.05 7.96 -31.68
C ARG A 567 -33.75 8.31 -32.43
N LYS A 568 -33.89 8.87 -33.63
CA LYS A 568 -32.77 9.47 -34.36
C LYS A 568 -32.79 10.96 -34.11
N LEU A 569 -31.74 11.49 -33.51
CA LEU A 569 -31.61 12.92 -33.24
C LEU A 569 -31.19 13.67 -34.51
N SER A 570 -31.66 14.91 -34.66
CA SER A 570 -31.08 15.85 -35.63
C SER A 570 -29.71 16.32 -35.11
N ARG A 571 -28.79 16.67 -36.02
CA ARG A 571 -27.43 17.13 -35.66
C ARG A 571 -27.37 18.59 -35.20
N ASP A 572 -28.47 19.13 -34.67
CA ASP A 572 -28.57 20.56 -34.41
C ASP A 572 -28.05 20.90 -33.01
N LEU A 573 -27.18 21.92 -32.94
CA LEU A 573 -26.58 22.51 -31.74
C LEU A 573 -25.69 21.57 -30.90
N LEU A 574 -24.53 21.20 -31.45
CA LEU A 574 -23.45 20.59 -30.67
C LEU A 574 -22.73 21.64 -29.82
N GLN A 575 -22.61 21.38 -28.52
CA GLN A 575 -21.78 22.17 -27.60
C GLN A 575 -20.40 21.51 -27.49
N THR A 576 -19.35 22.31 -27.45
CA THR A 576 -17.98 21.79 -27.28
C THR A 576 -17.73 21.43 -25.82
N VAL A 577 -17.13 20.27 -25.58
CA VAL A 577 -16.62 19.87 -24.25
C VAL A 577 -15.15 20.25 -24.19
N MET A 578 -14.80 21.11 -23.22
CA MET A 578 -13.45 21.67 -23.06
C MET A 578 -12.68 20.95 -21.96
N SER A 579 -11.36 20.89 -22.10
CA SER A 579 -10.48 20.32 -21.08
C SER A 579 -10.26 21.25 -19.89
N PRO A 580 -10.33 20.76 -18.63
CA PRO A 580 -10.10 21.60 -17.46
C PRO A 580 -8.64 22.03 -17.30
N GLN A 581 -7.67 21.22 -17.74
CA GLN A 581 -6.25 21.58 -17.72
C GLN A 581 -5.90 22.59 -18.81
N GLN A 582 -6.64 22.58 -19.92
CA GLN A 582 -6.41 23.46 -21.07
C GLN A 582 -7.76 23.91 -21.65
N PRO A 583 -8.39 24.99 -21.13
CA PRO A 583 -9.72 25.44 -21.54
C PRO A 583 -9.83 25.91 -23.00
N ALA A 584 -8.71 26.03 -23.72
CA ALA A 584 -8.68 26.28 -25.16
C ALA A 584 -8.72 24.99 -26.00
N TYR A 585 -8.50 23.83 -25.38
CA TYR A 585 -8.48 22.53 -26.03
C TYR A 585 -9.86 21.87 -25.99
N ALA A 586 -10.44 21.65 -27.17
CA ALA A 586 -11.69 20.92 -27.35
C ALA A 586 -11.42 19.42 -27.33
N ILE A 587 -12.11 18.69 -26.45
CA ILE A 587 -12.01 17.23 -26.33
C ILE A 587 -12.95 16.55 -27.33
N GLY A 588 -14.14 17.11 -27.46
CA GLY A 588 -15.25 16.53 -28.20
C GLY A 588 -16.47 17.43 -28.16
N SER A 589 -17.64 16.85 -28.42
CA SER A 589 -18.90 17.60 -28.40
C SER A 589 -20.03 16.84 -27.73
N VAL A 590 -20.97 17.60 -27.17
CA VAL A 590 -22.20 17.08 -26.55
C VAL A 590 -23.42 17.74 -27.17
N GLN A 591 -24.41 16.94 -27.53
CA GLN A 591 -25.78 17.40 -27.76
C GLN A 591 -26.55 17.25 -26.46
N GLN A 592 -27.19 18.33 -26.00
CA GLN A 592 -28.02 18.30 -24.79
C GLN A 592 -29.41 17.74 -25.12
N ALA A 593 -29.99 17.00 -24.18
CA ALA A 593 -31.36 16.53 -24.28
C ALA A 593 -32.37 17.68 -24.13
N THR A 594 -33.51 17.52 -24.79
CA THR A 594 -34.70 18.35 -24.66
C THR A 594 -35.73 17.68 -23.75
N LEU A 595 -36.78 18.42 -23.36
CA LEU A 595 -37.89 17.83 -22.59
C LEU A 595 -38.69 16.79 -23.40
N ASP A 596 -38.70 16.90 -24.73
CA ASP A 596 -39.32 15.90 -25.60
C ASP A 596 -38.50 14.60 -25.64
N ASP A 597 -37.17 14.71 -25.59
CA ASP A 597 -36.29 13.55 -25.40
C ASP A 597 -36.58 12.82 -24.08
N VAL A 598 -36.82 13.56 -22.99
CA VAL A 598 -37.20 13.00 -21.68
C VAL A 598 -38.49 12.20 -21.78
N GLU A 599 -39.53 12.76 -22.42
CA GLU A 599 -40.81 12.07 -22.59
C GLU A 599 -40.67 10.76 -23.37
N VAL A 600 -39.91 10.78 -24.48
CA VAL A 600 -39.68 9.58 -25.28
C VAL A 600 -38.86 8.55 -24.50
N ALA A 601 -37.80 8.95 -23.80
CA ALA A 601 -36.99 8.03 -23.01
C ALA A 601 -37.81 7.31 -21.93
N LEU A 602 -38.69 8.02 -21.23
CA LEU A 602 -39.57 7.45 -20.22
C LEU A 602 -40.57 6.44 -20.81
N ASN A 603 -41.13 6.74 -21.99
CA ASN A 603 -42.02 5.81 -22.69
C ASN A 603 -41.29 4.55 -23.18
N GLN A 604 -40.07 4.70 -23.71
CA GLN A 604 -39.26 3.56 -24.14
C GLN A 604 -38.83 2.67 -22.95
N ALA A 605 -38.46 3.27 -21.82
CA ALA A 605 -38.12 2.52 -20.61
C ALA A 605 -39.32 1.71 -20.11
N LYS A 606 -40.53 2.30 -20.15
CA LYS A 606 -41.78 1.60 -19.79
C LYS A 606 -42.04 0.39 -20.71
N LEU A 607 -41.83 0.52 -22.01
CA LEU A 607 -42.01 -0.56 -22.97
C LEU A 607 -40.97 -1.68 -22.77
N ALA A 608 -39.71 -1.32 -22.56
CA ALA A 608 -38.61 -2.27 -22.37
C ALA A 608 -38.69 -3.02 -21.03
N PHE A 609 -39.30 -2.42 -20.01
CA PHE A 609 -39.37 -2.98 -18.65
C PHE A 609 -40.01 -4.36 -18.61
N GLU A 610 -41.06 -4.60 -19.40
CA GLU A 610 -41.77 -5.89 -19.36
C GLU A 610 -40.85 -7.06 -19.73
N LEU A 611 -40.04 -6.89 -20.79
CA LEU A 611 -39.11 -7.92 -21.23
C LEU A 611 -37.90 -8.03 -20.29
N TRP A 612 -37.35 -6.90 -19.86
CA TRP A 612 -36.14 -6.89 -19.03
C TRP A 612 -36.36 -7.45 -17.63
N SER A 613 -37.49 -7.10 -17.00
CA SER A 613 -37.84 -7.58 -15.65
C SER A 613 -38.05 -9.09 -15.58
N LYS A 614 -38.49 -9.72 -16.69
CA LYS A 614 -38.70 -11.17 -16.83
C LYS A 614 -37.42 -11.92 -17.23
N LYS A 615 -36.38 -11.22 -17.70
CA LYS A 615 -35.11 -11.86 -18.10
C LYS A 615 -34.42 -12.45 -16.86
N PRO A 616 -33.94 -13.71 -16.87
CA PRO A 616 -33.28 -14.33 -15.71
C PRO A 616 -32.09 -13.51 -15.18
N VAL A 617 -31.87 -13.52 -13.86
CA VAL A 617 -30.79 -12.72 -13.25
C VAL A 617 -29.41 -13.14 -13.73
N GLU A 618 -29.22 -14.42 -14.05
CA GLU A 618 -27.99 -14.98 -14.60
C GLU A 618 -27.64 -14.33 -15.95
N GLU A 619 -28.63 -14.13 -16.81
CA GLU A 619 -28.41 -13.49 -18.10
C GLU A 619 -28.14 -11.99 -17.95
N ARG A 620 -28.83 -11.32 -17.01
CA ARG A 620 -28.54 -9.91 -16.69
C ARG A 620 -27.14 -9.74 -16.11
N ALA A 621 -26.74 -10.60 -15.19
CA ALA A 621 -25.39 -10.67 -14.62
C ALA A 621 -24.33 -10.97 -15.69
N SER A 622 -24.64 -11.83 -16.67
CA SER A 622 -23.77 -12.10 -17.82
C SER A 622 -23.54 -10.85 -18.69
N CYS A 623 -24.55 -10.01 -18.91
CA CYS A 623 -24.37 -8.71 -19.57
C CYS A 623 -23.39 -7.81 -18.80
N LEU A 624 -23.52 -7.72 -17.47
CA LEU A 624 -22.62 -6.93 -16.63
C LEU A 624 -21.18 -7.45 -16.66
N ASN A 625 -20.99 -8.76 -16.63
CA ASN A 625 -19.65 -9.35 -16.74
C ASN A 625 -19.01 -9.07 -18.10
N ARG A 626 -19.77 -9.17 -19.21
CA ARG A 626 -19.28 -8.75 -20.53
C ARG A 626 -18.95 -7.25 -20.58
N PHE A 627 -19.76 -6.41 -19.94
CA PHE A 627 -19.47 -4.99 -19.84
C PHE A 627 -18.18 -4.73 -19.03
N ALA A 628 -17.97 -5.45 -17.93
CA ALA A 628 -16.72 -5.39 -17.17
C ALA A 628 -15.49 -5.77 -18.01
N ASP A 629 -15.62 -6.79 -18.85
CA ASP A 629 -14.54 -7.20 -19.75
C ASP A 629 -14.29 -6.18 -20.87
N LEU A 630 -15.34 -5.53 -21.39
CA LEU A 630 -15.23 -4.41 -22.33
C LEU A 630 -14.58 -3.18 -21.70
N LEU A 631 -14.88 -2.85 -20.44
CA LEU A 631 -14.20 -1.77 -19.72
C LEU A 631 -12.70 -2.07 -19.57
N GLN A 632 -12.34 -3.31 -19.21
CA GLN A 632 -10.94 -3.72 -19.10
C GLN A 632 -10.22 -3.67 -20.46
N ALA A 633 -10.88 -4.12 -21.53
CA ALA A 633 -10.32 -4.15 -22.88
C ALA A 633 -10.15 -2.75 -23.50
N ASN A 634 -10.93 -1.76 -23.07
CA ASN A 634 -10.86 -0.38 -23.56
C ASN A 634 -10.29 0.58 -22.50
N MET A 635 -9.47 0.07 -21.57
CA MET A 635 -8.93 0.84 -20.44
C MET A 635 -8.14 2.08 -20.90
N ALA A 636 -7.34 1.99 -21.98
CA ALA A 636 -6.58 3.14 -22.47
C ALA A 636 -7.48 4.31 -22.93
N GLU A 637 -8.56 4.00 -23.65
CA GLU A 637 -9.55 5.01 -24.10
C GLU A 637 -10.28 5.66 -22.93
N LEU A 638 -10.68 4.85 -21.95
CA LEU A 638 -11.32 5.34 -20.72
C LEU A 638 -10.36 6.22 -19.92
N MET A 639 -9.09 5.84 -19.81
CA MET A 639 -8.06 6.64 -19.14
C MET A 639 -7.87 8.00 -19.82
N VAL A 640 -7.81 8.04 -21.15
CA VAL A 640 -7.72 9.29 -21.92
C VAL A 640 -8.91 10.20 -21.61
N LEU A 641 -10.13 9.67 -21.58
CA LEU A 641 -11.32 10.44 -21.22
C LEU A 641 -11.27 10.92 -19.76
N THR A 642 -10.92 10.06 -18.80
CA THR A 642 -10.79 10.51 -17.39
C THR A 642 -9.75 11.62 -17.22
N CYS A 643 -8.66 11.58 -17.97
CA CYS A 643 -7.59 12.57 -17.91
C CYS A 643 -8.00 13.88 -18.60
N ARG A 644 -8.52 13.82 -19.83
CA ARG A 644 -8.83 15.00 -20.63
C ARG A 644 -10.14 15.68 -20.22
N GLU A 645 -11.16 14.89 -19.91
CA GLU A 645 -12.52 15.38 -19.59
C GLU A 645 -12.67 15.74 -18.11
N ALA A 646 -12.09 14.94 -17.22
CA ALA A 646 -12.24 15.12 -15.77
C ALA A 646 -10.95 15.57 -15.05
N GLY A 647 -9.87 15.83 -15.79
CA GLY A 647 -8.61 16.34 -15.22
C GLY A 647 -7.86 15.36 -14.32
N LYS A 648 -8.11 14.05 -14.45
CA LYS A 648 -7.50 13.03 -13.57
C LYS A 648 -6.10 12.64 -14.00
N THR A 649 -5.20 12.47 -13.03
CA THR A 649 -3.91 11.82 -13.28
C THR A 649 -4.11 10.39 -13.77
N TRP A 650 -3.12 9.83 -14.44
CA TRP A 650 -3.20 8.45 -14.95
C TRP A 650 -3.48 7.40 -13.87
N SER A 651 -2.88 7.56 -12.67
CA SER A 651 -3.13 6.67 -11.54
C SER A 651 -4.57 6.75 -11.05
N ASP A 652 -5.14 7.95 -11.00
CA ASP A 652 -6.56 8.16 -10.64
C ASP A 652 -7.50 7.59 -11.71
N GLY A 653 -7.16 7.74 -12.99
CA GLY A 653 -7.90 7.17 -14.11
C GLY A 653 -7.96 5.64 -14.08
N ILE A 654 -6.83 4.96 -13.84
CA ILE A 654 -6.80 3.49 -13.69
C ILE A 654 -7.66 3.06 -12.49
N ALA A 655 -7.49 3.73 -11.34
CA ALA A 655 -8.25 3.40 -10.14
C ALA A 655 -9.76 3.49 -10.41
N GLU A 656 -10.19 4.49 -11.17
CA GLU A 656 -11.60 4.67 -11.53
C GLU A 656 -12.12 3.59 -12.50
N VAL A 657 -11.37 3.28 -13.57
CA VAL A 657 -11.76 2.19 -14.49
C VAL A 657 -11.87 0.86 -13.75
N ARG A 658 -10.92 0.58 -12.86
CA ARG A 658 -10.93 -0.61 -12.01
C ARG A 658 -12.15 -0.66 -11.09
N GLU A 659 -12.49 0.45 -10.46
CA GLU A 659 -13.67 0.56 -9.60
C GLU A 659 -14.97 0.30 -10.38
N ALA A 660 -15.09 0.81 -11.62
CA ALA A 660 -16.22 0.54 -12.51
C ALA A 660 -16.34 -0.97 -12.86
N ILE A 661 -15.22 -1.62 -13.20
CA ILE A 661 -15.15 -3.07 -13.46
C ILE A 661 -15.58 -3.86 -12.21
N ASP A 662 -15.10 -3.45 -11.04
CA ASP A 662 -15.38 -4.13 -9.79
C ASP A 662 -16.86 -3.99 -9.40
N PHE A 663 -17.51 -2.84 -9.64
CA PHE A 663 -18.96 -2.70 -9.48
C PHE A 663 -19.75 -3.67 -10.34
N CYS A 664 -19.39 -3.80 -11.62
CA CYS A 664 -20.05 -4.72 -12.54
C CYS A 664 -19.97 -6.16 -12.03
N ARG A 665 -18.76 -6.63 -11.69
CA ARG A 665 -18.53 -8.02 -11.26
C ARG A 665 -19.13 -8.31 -9.89
N TYR A 666 -19.01 -7.36 -8.96
CA TYR A 666 -19.56 -7.50 -7.61
C TYR A 666 -21.08 -7.56 -7.62
N TYR A 667 -21.75 -6.62 -8.28
CA TYR A 667 -23.21 -6.61 -8.33
C TYR A 667 -23.78 -7.73 -9.19
N ALA A 668 -23.10 -8.17 -10.26
CA ALA A 668 -23.46 -9.38 -10.98
C ALA A 668 -23.55 -10.59 -10.04
N LYS A 669 -22.49 -10.82 -9.24
CA LYS A 669 -22.47 -11.94 -8.28
C LYS A 669 -23.52 -11.79 -7.19
N LYS A 670 -23.66 -10.60 -6.60
CA LYS A 670 -24.61 -10.35 -5.51
C LYS A 670 -26.05 -10.47 -5.97
N ALA A 671 -26.38 -10.05 -7.19
CA ALA A 671 -27.72 -10.24 -7.74
C ALA A 671 -28.06 -11.72 -7.93
N GLN A 672 -27.11 -12.53 -8.41
CA GLN A 672 -27.32 -13.99 -8.50
C GLN A 672 -27.58 -14.59 -7.11
N GLU A 673 -26.75 -14.25 -6.11
CA GLU A 673 -26.94 -14.73 -4.73
C GLU A 673 -28.32 -14.35 -4.15
N LEU A 674 -28.84 -13.16 -4.49
CA LEU A 674 -30.10 -12.63 -3.94
C LEU A 674 -31.35 -13.00 -4.73
N MET A 675 -31.25 -13.26 -6.04
CA MET A 675 -32.42 -13.30 -6.94
C MET A 675 -32.52 -14.58 -7.80
N SER A 676 -31.53 -15.48 -7.77
CA SER A 676 -31.58 -16.72 -8.56
C SER A 676 -32.69 -17.67 -8.09
N SER A 677 -33.05 -17.62 -6.81
CA SER A 677 -34.16 -18.38 -6.24
C SER A 677 -34.78 -17.63 -5.06
N PRO A 678 -36.08 -17.84 -4.76
CA PRO A 678 -36.68 -17.32 -3.54
C PRO A 678 -35.98 -17.84 -2.27
N GLN A 679 -35.90 -17.00 -1.24
CA GLN A 679 -35.46 -17.40 0.09
C GLN A 679 -36.58 -18.17 0.77
N ARG A 680 -36.30 -19.40 1.18
CA ARG A 680 -37.22 -20.25 1.96
C ARG A 680 -37.11 -19.96 3.45
N PHE A 681 -38.25 -19.92 4.12
CA PHE A 681 -38.33 -19.78 5.57
C PHE A 681 -38.88 -21.05 6.20
N ASN A 682 -38.37 -21.38 7.39
CA ASN A 682 -39.00 -22.41 8.22
C ASN A 682 -40.37 -21.90 8.67
N GLY A 683 -41.41 -22.67 8.37
CA GLY A 683 -42.79 -22.38 8.76
C GLY A 683 -43.41 -23.54 9.54
N TYR A 684 -44.73 -23.52 9.66
CA TYR A 684 -45.47 -24.65 10.22
C TYR A 684 -45.40 -25.87 9.30
N THR A 685 -45.60 -27.06 9.87
CA THR A 685 -45.74 -28.28 9.08
C THR A 685 -46.85 -28.10 8.05
N GLY A 686 -46.59 -28.52 6.80
CA GLY A 686 -47.56 -28.38 5.72
C GLY A 686 -47.69 -26.96 5.15
N GLU A 687 -46.76 -26.05 5.41
CA GLU A 687 -46.76 -24.70 4.82
C GLU A 687 -45.42 -24.41 4.10
N LEU A 688 -45.48 -23.89 2.87
CA LEU A 688 -44.33 -23.35 2.17
C LEU A 688 -44.36 -21.82 2.25
N ASN A 689 -43.25 -21.21 2.71
CA ASN A 689 -43.09 -19.76 2.74
C ASN A 689 -41.82 -19.35 2.00
N GLU A 690 -41.98 -18.54 0.96
CA GLU A 690 -40.90 -18.07 0.10
C GLU A 690 -40.93 -16.53 -0.03
N LEU A 691 -39.77 -15.88 0.13
CA LEU A 691 -39.58 -14.46 -0.14
C LEU A 691 -38.77 -14.30 -1.42
N SER A 692 -39.24 -13.46 -2.33
CA SER A 692 -38.52 -13.17 -3.58
C SER A 692 -38.43 -11.68 -3.85
N LEU A 693 -37.37 -11.29 -4.56
CA LEU A 693 -37.08 -9.90 -4.93
C LEU A 693 -37.46 -9.64 -6.39
N HIS A 694 -38.20 -8.56 -6.62
CA HIS A 694 -38.68 -8.17 -7.94
C HIS A 694 -38.25 -6.73 -8.28
N PRO A 695 -38.01 -6.40 -9.55
CA PRO A 695 -37.67 -5.03 -9.93
C PRO A 695 -38.82 -4.06 -9.66
N ARG A 696 -38.47 -2.79 -9.47
CA ARG A 696 -39.38 -1.67 -9.22
C ARG A 696 -39.96 -1.05 -10.49
N GLY A 697 -39.17 -0.92 -11.56
CA GLY A 697 -39.59 -0.23 -12.78
C GLY A 697 -38.43 0.46 -13.49
N THR A 698 -38.61 1.77 -13.77
CA THR A 698 -37.55 2.62 -14.30
C THR A 698 -36.84 3.34 -13.16
N ILE A 699 -35.51 3.23 -13.11
CA ILE A 699 -34.65 3.91 -12.15
C ILE A 699 -33.97 5.09 -12.83
N LEU A 700 -33.93 6.23 -12.14
CA LEU A 700 -33.17 7.39 -12.55
C LEU A 700 -31.82 7.39 -11.84
N CYS A 701 -30.72 7.37 -12.59
CA CYS A 701 -29.36 7.50 -12.05
C CYS A 701 -28.80 8.89 -12.41
N ILE A 702 -28.44 9.67 -11.40
CA ILE A 702 -27.82 10.99 -11.54
C ILE A 702 -26.42 10.93 -10.90
N SER A 703 -25.39 11.05 -11.73
CA SER A 703 -24.00 10.85 -11.32
C SER A 703 -23.19 12.15 -11.33
N PRO A 704 -22.14 12.24 -10.49
CA PRO A 704 -21.30 13.44 -10.39
C PRO A 704 -20.17 13.42 -11.43
N TRP A 705 -19.50 14.56 -11.59
CA TRP A 705 -18.36 14.74 -12.51
C TRP A 705 -17.04 14.20 -11.96
N ASN A 706 -16.93 13.98 -10.64
CA ASN A 706 -15.65 13.67 -10.00
C ASN A 706 -15.29 12.18 -10.03
N PHE A 707 -16.26 11.30 -10.24
CA PHE A 707 -16.08 9.91 -10.64
C PHE A 707 -17.04 9.61 -11.80
N PRO A 708 -16.76 10.20 -12.97
CA PRO A 708 -17.70 10.23 -14.08
C PRO A 708 -17.91 8.86 -14.74
N LEU A 709 -17.04 7.89 -14.48
CA LEU A 709 -17.16 6.51 -14.93
C LEU A 709 -17.57 5.57 -13.80
N ALA A 710 -16.86 5.58 -12.66
CA ALA A 710 -17.08 4.55 -11.62
C ALA A 710 -18.42 4.68 -10.92
N ILE A 711 -18.78 5.87 -10.42
CA ILE A 711 -20.05 6.09 -9.73
C ILE A 711 -21.22 6.00 -10.73
N PHE A 712 -21.05 6.56 -11.93
CA PHE A 712 -22.00 6.38 -13.03
C PHE A 712 -22.29 4.90 -13.28
N THR A 713 -21.24 4.10 -13.48
CA THR A 713 -21.35 2.66 -13.71
C THR A 713 -21.98 1.95 -12.53
N GLY A 714 -21.52 2.21 -11.30
CA GLY A 714 -22.01 1.56 -10.08
C GLY A 714 -23.51 1.77 -9.86
N GLN A 715 -24.00 3.00 -10.05
CA GLN A 715 -25.44 3.30 -9.95
C GLN A 715 -26.23 2.57 -11.05
N VAL A 716 -25.78 2.70 -12.31
CA VAL A 716 -26.47 2.13 -13.48
C VAL A 716 -26.55 0.61 -13.38
N VAL A 717 -25.43 -0.07 -13.17
CA VAL A 717 -25.39 -1.54 -13.20
C VAL A 717 -26.12 -2.18 -12.02
N ALA A 718 -26.21 -1.51 -10.87
CA ALA A 718 -27.05 -1.94 -9.76
C ALA A 718 -28.54 -1.96 -10.14
N GLY A 719 -29.03 -0.92 -10.83
CA GLY A 719 -30.40 -0.87 -11.33
C GLY A 719 -30.67 -1.93 -12.41
N LEU A 720 -29.74 -2.06 -13.36
CA LEU A 720 -29.88 -3.01 -14.47
C LEU A 720 -29.94 -4.46 -13.98
N VAL A 721 -29.02 -4.87 -13.10
CA VAL A 721 -28.93 -6.27 -12.67
C VAL A 721 -30.10 -6.72 -11.81
N THR A 722 -30.75 -5.78 -11.12
CA THR A 722 -31.97 -6.02 -10.33
C THR A 722 -33.23 -6.11 -11.20
N GLY A 723 -33.10 -5.99 -12.53
CA GLY A 723 -34.20 -6.15 -13.49
C GLY A 723 -34.94 -4.84 -13.82
N ASN A 724 -34.38 -3.69 -13.42
CA ASN A 724 -34.95 -2.38 -13.70
C ASN A 724 -34.41 -1.83 -15.04
N CYS A 725 -35.21 -1.01 -15.71
CA CYS A 725 -34.69 -0.12 -16.77
C CYS A 725 -34.05 1.11 -16.11
N VAL A 726 -33.08 1.72 -16.77
CA VAL A 726 -32.31 2.84 -16.24
C VAL A 726 -32.30 3.99 -17.24
N ILE A 727 -32.62 5.19 -16.74
CA ILE A 727 -32.32 6.45 -17.41
C ILE A 727 -31.15 7.09 -16.67
N ALA A 728 -30.04 7.30 -17.36
CA ALA A 728 -28.81 7.81 -16.79
C ALA A 728 -28.57 9.26 -17.22
N LYS A 729 -28.49 10.15 -16.23
CA LYS A 729 -28.18 11.58 -16.39
C LYS A 729 -26.79 11.84 -15.82
N PRO A 730 -25.75 11.99 -16.66
CA PRO A 730 -24.41 12.32 -16.17
C PRO A 730 -24.30 13.80 -15.75
N ALA A 731 -23.25 14.15 -15.02
CA ALA A 731 -22.89 15.54 -14.80
C ALA A 731 -22.60 16.26 -16.12
N GLU A 732 -22.84 17.56 -16.16
CA GLU A 732 -22.71 18.39 -17.37
C GLU A 732 -21.27 18.52 -17.85
N GLN A 733 -20.33 18.43 -16.90
CA GLN A 733 -18.89 18.52 -17.16
C GLN A 733 -18.31 17.26 -17.83
N THR A 734 -18.95 16.09 -17.67
CA THR A 734 -18.37 14.80 -18.08
C THR A 734 -19.32 13.91 -18.90
N PRO A 735 -19.93 14.40 -20.00
CA PRO A 735 -20.88 13.63 -20.79
C PRO A 735 -20.25 12.59 -21.74
N LEU A 736 -19.01 12.79 -22.20
CA LEU A 736 -18.34 11.96 -23.21
C LEU A 736 -18.03 10.56 -22.67
N ILE A 737 -17.43 10.48 -21.47
CA ILE A 737 -17.14 9.19 -20.84
C ILE A 737 -18.40 8.41 -20.47
N ALA A 738 -19.47 9.11 -20.08
CA ALA A 738 -20.77 8.49 -19.82
C ALA A 738 -21.38 7.90 -21.12
N ALA A 739 -21.32 8.65 -22.23
CA ALA A 739 -21.77 8.16 -23.53
C ALA A 739 -20.95 6.97 -24.02
N TYR A 740 -19.64 7.01 -23.84
CA TYR A 740 -18.78 5.89 -24.18
C TYR A 740 -19.09 4.64 -23.33
N ALA A 741 -19.32 4.81 -22.02
CA ALA A 741 -19.74 3.71 -21.15
C ALA A 741 -21.08 3.09 -21.59
N VAL A 742 -22.09 3.89 -21.94
CA VAL A 742 -23.39 3.39 -22.43
C VAL A 742 -23.26 2.68 -23.77
N LYS A 743 -22.40 3.18 -24.68
CA LYS A 743 -22.05 2.47 -25.92
C LYS A 743 -21.48 1.09 -25.64
N LEU A 744 -20.57 0.97 -24.67
CA LEU A 744 -20.01 -0.33 -24.25
C LEU A 744 -21.08 -1.22 -23.58
N MET A 745 -22.02 -0.66 -22.83
CA MET A 745 -23.16 -1.41 -22.27
C MET A 745 -24.06 -2.00 -23.36
N HIS A 746 -24.33 -1.26 -24.43
CA HIS A 746 -25.06 -1.79 -25.60
C HIS A 746 -24.28 -2.92 -26.28
N GLN A 747 -22.97 -2.75 -26.47
CA GLN A 747 -22.11 -3.81 -27.01
C GLN A 747 -22.08 -5.07 -26.10
N ALA A 748 -22.21 -4.89 -24.78
CA ALA A 748 -22.34 -6.01 -23.84
C ALA A 748 -23.68 -6.75 -23.93
N GLY A 749 -24.63 -6.27 -24.75
CA GLY A 749 -25.95 -6.87 -24.95
C GLY A 749 -27.04 -6.33 -24.02
N ILE A 750 -26.87 -5.13 -23.47
CA ILE A 750 -27.94 -4.42 -22.74
C ILE A 750 -28.78 -3.63 -23.78
N PRO A 751 -30.08 -3.92 -23.93
CA PRO A 751 -30.91 -3.29 -24.95
C PRO A 751 -31.02 -1.77 -24.80
N GLU A 752 -31.18 -1.05 -25.91
CA GLU A 752 -31.30 0.42 -25.93
C GLU A 752 -32.44 0.95 -25.07
N GLY A 753 -33.61 0.30 -25.05
CA GLY A 753 -34.72 0.74 -24.19
C GLY A 753 -34.49 0.48 -22.69
N VAL A 754 -33.51 -0.36 -22.35
CA VAL A 754 -33.21 -0.76 -20.97
C VAL A 754 -32.21 0.18 -20.32
N ILE A 755 -31.21 0.67 -21.05
CA ILE A 755 -30.29 1.73 -20.61
C ILE A 755 -30.32 2.88 -21.60
N GLN A 756 -30.73 4.05 -21.14
CA GLN A 756 -30.78 5.26 -21.97
C GLN A 756 -29.97 6.38 -21.33
N LEU A 757 -29.19 7.10 -22.14
CA LEU A 757 -28.39 8.25 -21.69
C LEU A 757 -29.12 9.55 -22.01
N ILE A 758 -29.21 10.45 -21.03
CA ILE A 758 -29.81 11.77 -21.17
C ILE A 758 -28.82 12.83 -20.66
N PRO A 759 -27.86 13.29 -21.49
CA PRO A 759 -27.05 14.47 -21.17
C PRO A 759 -27.95 15.71 -21.10
N GLY A 760 -27.77 16.59 -20.12
CA GLY A 760 -28.67 17.74 -19.95
C GLY A 760 -28.36 18.56 -18.71
N ALA A 761 -28.92 19.76 -18.62
CA ALA A 761 -28.79 20.58 -17.42
C ALA A 761 -29.56 19.99 -16.22
N GLY A 762 -28.98 20.07 -15.02
CA GLY A 762 -29.60 19.54 -13.80
C GLY A 762 -30.94 20.22 -13.46
N GLU A 763 -30.99 21.54 -13.58
CA GLU A 763 -32.14 22.39 -13.25
C GLU A 763 -33.36 22.23 -14.17
N THR A 764 -33.16 21.73 -15.39
CA THR A 764 -34.24 21.50 -16.37
C THR A 764 -34.49 20.01 -16.58
N ILE A 765 -33.53 19.31 -17.18
CA ILE A 765 -33.65 17.89 -17.55
C ILE A 765 -33.65 17.00 -16.31
N GLY A 766 -32.73 17.23 -15.37
CA GLY A 766 -32.68 16.48 -14.12
C GLY A 766 -33.95 16.67 -13.29
N ALA A 767 -34.40 17.92 -13.12
CA ALA A 767 -35.63 18.25 -12.40
C ALA A 767 -36.88 17.62 -13.02
N ALA A 768 -37.01 17.65 -14.35
CA ALA A 768 -38.13 17.04 -15.07
C ALA A 768 -38.18 15.51 -14.85
N LEU A 769 -37.04 14.83 -14.92
CA LEU A 769 -36.94 13.38 -14.68
C LEU A 769 -37.32 13.01 -13.24
N VAL A 770 -36.87 13.78 -12.24
CA VAL A 770 -37.18 13.53 -10.82
C VAL A 770 -38.68 13.67 -10.53
N ALA A 771 -39.33 14.68 -11.13
CA ALA A 771 -40.75 14.95 -10.94
C ALA A 771 -41.67 13.90 -11.58
N ASP A 772 -41.19 13.12 -12.56
CA ASP A 772 -42.02 12.18 -13.30
C ASP A 772 -42.38 10.91 -12.51
N LYS A 773 -43.66 10.53 -12.55
CA LYS A 773 -44.22 9.41 -11.77
C LYS A 773 -43.86 8.02 -12.33
N ARG A 774 -43.34 7.93 -13.57
CA ARG A 774 -42.83 6.68 -14.16
C ARG A 774 -41.50 6.26 -13.54
N ILE A 775 -40.76 7.18 -12.92
CA ILE A 775 -39.56 6.87 -12.15
C ILE A 775 -39.93 6.20 -10.82
N LYS A 776 -39.31 5.06 -10.56
CA LYS A 776 -39.58 4.13 -9.44
C LYS A 776 -38.48 4.02 -8.40
N ALA A 777 -37.31 4.62 -8.67
CA ALA A 777 -36.29 4.95 -7.68
C ALA A 777 -35.35 6.02 -8.26
N VAL A 778 -34.72 6.80 -7.40
CA VAL A 778 -33.67 7.76 -7.78
C VAL A 778 -32.38 7.39 -7.06
N LEU A 779 -31.30 7.20 -7.82
CA LEU A 779 -29.94 7.08 -7.33
C LEU A 779 -29.23 8.38 -7.66
N PHE A 780 -28.86 9.14 -6.65
CA PHE A 780 -28.22 10.43 -6.77
C PHE A 780 -26.87 10.41 -6.06
N THR A 781 -25.85 10.94 -6.72
CA THR A 781 -24.61 11.29 -6.05
C THR A 781 -24.17 12.69 -6.46
N GLY A 782 -23.97 13.57 -5.49
CA GLY A 782 -23.68 14.99 -5.71
C GLY A 782 -23.78 15.82 -4.42
N SER A 783 -24.10 17.10 -4.52
CA SER A 783 -24.16 17.98 -3.34
C SER A 783 -25.37 17.68 -2.44
N THR A 784 -25.21 17.95 -1.14
CA THR A 784 -26.27 17.84 -0.13
C THR A 784 -27.47 18.75 -0.47
N ASP A 785 -27.22 19.94 -1.03
CA ASP A 785 -28.28 20.87 -1.43
C ASP A 785 -29.17 20.31 -2.54
N THR A 786 -28.55 19.71 -3.57
CA THR A 786 -29.29 19.08 -4.67
C THR A 786 -30.02 17.82 -4.18
N ALA A 787 -29.42 17.01 -3.31
CA ALA A 787 -30.12 15.87 -2.70
C ALA A 787 -31.37 16.31 -1.93
N ASN A 788 -31.28 17.39 -1.15
CA ASN A 788 -32.41 17.96 -0.43
C ASN A 788 -33.51 18.48 -1.36
N LEU A 789 -33.14 19.08 -2.50
CA LEU A 789 -34.10 19.48 -3.53
C LEU A 789 -34.81 18.27 -4.14
N ILE A 790 -34.06 17.25 -4.54
CA ILE A 790 -34.61 15.99 -5.08
C ILE A 790 -35.57 15.35 -4.08
N ASN A 791 -35.17 15.23 -2.81
CA ASN A 791 -35.99 14.65 -1.77
C ASN A 791 -37.32 15.40 -1.58
N ARG A 792 -37.28 16.74 -1.55
CA ARG A 792 -38.49 17.57 -1.47
C ARG A 792 -39.41 17.35 -2.68
N THR A 793 -38.86 17.35 -3.89
CA THR A 793 -39.63 17.10 -5.11
C THR A 793 -40.29 15.71 -5.07
N LEU A 794 -39.55 14.67 -4.65
CA LEU A 794 -40.08 13.32 -4.52
C LEU A 794 -41.18 13.21 -3.46
N ALA A 795 -41.08 13.96 -2.36
CA ALA A 795 -42.10 14.00 -1.32
C ALA A 795 -43.40 14.70 -1.80
N THR A 796 -43.30 15.68 -2.71
CA THR A 796 -44.46 16.48 -3.16
C THR A 796 -45.04 16.05 -4.50
N ARG A 797 -44.35 15.23 -5.31
CA ARG A 797 -44.81 14.86 -6.68
C ARG A 797 -46.12 14.04 -6.72
N GLY A 798 -46.48 13.41 -5.59
CA GLY A 798 -47.64 12.51 -5.47
C GLY A 798 -47.47 11.15 -6.18
N GLY A 799 -48.29 10.17 -5.79
CA GLY A 799 -48.18 8.79 -6.26
C GLY A 799 -47.42 7.90 -5.27
N GLU A 800 -46.69 6.91 -5.77
CA GLU A 800 -45.89 5.99 -4.96
C GLU A 800 -44.70 6.71 -4.28
N ILE A 801 -44.48 6.43 -2.99
CA ILE A 801 -43.28 6.84 -2.27
C ILE A 801 -42.14 5.93 -2.73
N ILE A 802 -41.24 6.49 -3.56
CA ILE A 802 -40.13 5.73 -4.14
C ILE A 802 -38.85 5.88 -3.32
N PRO A 803 -37.91 4.91 -3.41
CA PRO A 803 -36.60 5.07 -2.81
C PRO A 803 -35.81 6.21 -3.45
N LEU A 804 -35.18 7.00 -2.60
CA LEU A 804 -34.03 7.85 -2.92
C LEU A 804 -32.80 7.22 -2.25
N ILE A 805 -31.77 6.92 -3.05
CA ILE A 805 -30.42 6.69 -2.55
C ILE A 805 -29.64 7.95 -2.89
N ALA A 806 -29.30 8.75 -1.89
CA ALA A 806 -28.53 9.97 -2.06
C ALA A 806 -27.21 9.86 -1.30
N GLU A 807 -26.11 9.74 -2.04
CA GLU A 807 -24.75 9.80 -1.50
C GLU A 807 -24.19 11.21 -1.76
N THR A 808 -23.68 11.87 -0.73
CA THR A 808 -23.33 13.30 -0.81
C THR A 808 -21.96 13.59 -0.21
N GLY A 809 -21.71 14.85 0.17
CA GLY A 809 -20.41 15.35 0.61
C GLY A 809 -20.01 14.92 2.03
N GLY A 810 -18.84 15.39 2.47
CA GLY A 810 -18.35 15.13 3.82
C GLY A 810 -17.40 16.22 4.33
N GLN A 811 -17.44 16.48 5.64
CA GLN A 811 -16.42 17.27 6.34
C GLN A 811 -15.40 16.31 7.00
N ASN A 812 -14.73 15.51 6.17
CA ASN A 812 -13.95 14.36 6.64
C ASN A 812 -12.73 14.78 7.46
N ALA A 813 -12.50 14.08 8.56
CA ALA A 813 -11.43 14.38 9.49
C ALA A 813 -10.42 13.22 9.62
N MET A 814 -9.18 13.55 9.98
CA MET A 814 -8.17 12.59 10.42
C MET A 814 -7.68 12.97 11.81
N ILE A 815 -7.69 12.03 12.75
CA ILE A 815 -7.19 12.22 14.12
C ILE A 815 -5.83 11.54 14.25
N VAL A 816 -4.82 12.31 14.63
CA VAL A 816 -3.43 11.86 14.81
C VAL A 816 -3.02 12.06 16.26
N ASP A 817 -2.72 10.96 16.94
CA ASP A 817 -2.13 11.01 18.29
C ASP A 817 -0.59 11.00 18.24
N SER A 818 0.03 11.24 19.39
CA SER A 818 1.50 11.32 19.50
C SER A 818 2.23 9.97 19.33
N SER A 819 1.51 8.86 19.20
CA SER A 819 2.09 7.53 18.93
C SER A 819 2.26 7.22 17.45
N ALA A 820 1.64 8.01 16.57
CA ALA A 820 1.71 7.82 15.13
C ALA A 820 3.13 7.99 14.55
N LEU A 821 3.42 7.28 13.45
CA LEU A 821 4.60 7.54 12.63
C LEU A 821 4.32 8.76 11.73
N LEU A 822 5.00 9.89 11.99
CA LEU A 822 4.67 11.17 11.38
C LEU A 822 4.92 11.21 9.87
N GLU A 823 5.95 10.51 9.38
CA GLU A 823 6.23 10.39 7.94
C GLU A 823 5.05 9.72 7.22
N GLN A 824 4.51 8.65 7.79
CA GLN A 824 3.33 7.96 7.25
C GLN A 824 2.08 8.85 7.32
N VAL A 825 1.87 9.54 8.45
CA VAL A 825 0.76 10.50 8.62
C VAL A 825 0.78 11.55 7.51
N VAL A 826 1.94 12.14 7.23
CA VAL A 826 2.04 13.21 6.23
C VAL A 826 1.82 12.67 4.82
N VAL A 827 2.38 11.51 4.48
CA VAL A 827 2.11 10.85 3.18
C VAL A 827 0.62 10.57 3.00
N ASP A 828 -0.04 10.04 4.03
CA ASP A 828 -1.46 9.71 4.00
C ASP A 828 -2.34 10.97 3.98
N ALA A 829 -1.97 12.02 4.71
CA ALA A 829 -2.68 13.30 4.72
C ALA A 829 -2.58 14.03 3.37
N VAL A 830 -1.37 14.12 2.80
CA VAL A 830 -1.14 14.70 1.46
C VAL A 830 -1.93 13.94 0.40
N THR A 831 -1.84 12.60 0.40
CA THR A 831 -2.59 11.75 -0.53
C THR A 831 -4.10 11.95 -0.38
N SER A 832 -4.59 11.96 0.86
CA SER A 832 -6.04 12.06 1.14
C SER A 832 -6.60 13.46 0.87
N ALA A 833 -5.84 14.52 1.09
CA ALA A 833 -6.31 15.90 0.95
C ALA A 833 -6.17 16.43 -0.48
N PHE A 834 -5.08 16.07 -1.17
CA PHE A 834 -4.70 16.70 -2.44
C PHE A 834 -4.79 15.76 -3.64
N GLY A 835 -4.85 14.43 -3.43
CA GLY A 835 -5.10 13.47 -4.51
C GLY A 835 -6.37 13.82 -5.31
N SER A 836 -6.30 13.76 -6.64
CA SER A 836 -7.35 14.24 -7.56
C SER A 836 -7.75 15.71 -7.32
N ALA A 837 -6.80 16.56 -6.96
CA ALA A 837 -7.03 17.95 -6.54
C ALA A 837 -8.05 18.08 -5.39
N GLY A 838 -8.10 17.11 -4.48
CA GLY A 838 -9.06 17.09 -3.37
C GLY A 838 -10.53 16.94 -3.81
N GLN A 839 -10.78 16.59 -5.07
CA GLN A 839 -12.13 16.44 -5.65
C GLN A 839 -12.71 15.05 -5.40
N ARG A 840 -12.46 14.47 -4.22
CA ARG A 840 -13.06 13.21 -3.76
C ARG A 840 -13.99 13.53 -2.61
N CYS A 841 -15.18 12.93 -2.59
CA CYS A 841 -16.07 13.05 -1.42
C CYS A 841 -15.42 12.50 -0.15
N SER A 842 -14.48 11.55 -0.28
CA SER A 842 -13.68 10.98 0.81
C SER A 842 -12.42 11.76 1.17
N ALA A 843 -12.12 12.87 0.49
CA ALA A 843 -10.89 13.61 0.71
C ALA A 843 -10.80 14.17 2.13
N LEU A 844 -9.60 14.19 2.69
CA LEU A 844 -9.33 14.74 4.01
C LEU A 844 -9.53 16.27 3.99
N ARG A 845 -10.45 16.77 4.81
CA ARG A 845 -10.74 18.20 4.95
C ARG A 845 -10.08 18.81 6.18
N VAL A 846 -10.03 18.05 7.28
CA VAL A 846 -9.56 18.52 8.59
C VAL A 846 -8.62 17.52 9.25
N LEU A 847 -7.36 17.90 9.45
CA LEU A 847 -6.36 17.12 10.18
C LEU A 847 -6.26 17.60 11.62
N TYR A 848 -6.66 16.77 12.57
CA TYR A 848 -6.44 16.98 14.00
C TYR A 848 -5.13 16.34 14.42
N VAL A 849 -4.22 17.13 14.99
CA VAL A 849 -2.91 16.65 15.45
C VAL A 849 -2.72 16.98 16.92
N GLN A 850 -2.31 15.98 17.70
CA GLN A 850 -2.05 16.13 19.12
C GLN A 850 -0.92 17.14 19.37
N GLU A 851 -1.08 18.00 20.39
CA GLU A 851 -0.23 19.15 20.71
C GLU A 851 1.27 18.86 20.65
N GLU A 852 1.70 17.71 21.20
CA GLU A 852 3.11 17.35 21.35
C GLU A 852 3.82 17.02 20.04
N VAL A 853 3.09 16.59 19.00
CA VAL A 853 3.65 16.26 17.68
C VAL A 853 3.30 17.28 16.60
N TYR A 854 2.40 18.23 16.89
CA TYR A 854 1.94 19.26 15.95
C TYR A 854 3.07 20.02 15.24
N PRO A 855 4.10 20.56 15.93
CA PRO A 855 5.14 21.34 15.25
C PRO A 855 5.91 20.53 14.20
N ARG A 856 6.29 19.28 14.53
CA ARG A 856 7.02 18.39 13.62
C ARG A 856 6.13 17.91 12.47
N THR A 857 4.86 17.59 12.74
CA THR A 857 3.90 17.23 11.68
C THR A 857 3.71 18.37 10.69
N VAL A 858 3.58 19.61 11.17
CA VAL A 858 3.46 20.79 10.30
C VAL A 858 4.73 20.97 9.47
N GLU A 859 5.93 20.88 10.06
CA GLU A 859 7.20 20.99 9.33
C GLU A 859 7.28 19.96 8.18
N LEU A 860 7.03 18.69 8.48
CA LEU A 860 7.02 17.61 7.49
C LEU A 860 5.94 17.82 6.42
N LEU A 861 4.75 18.28 6.81
CA LEU A 861 3.66 18.57 5.88
C LEU A 861 4.02 19.68 4.90
N LYS A 862 4.57 20.82 5.38
CA LYS A 862 5.02 21.92 4.51
C LYS A 862 6.08 21.42 3.52
N GLY A 863 7.06 20.66 4.02
CA GLY A 863 8.13 20.10 3.19
C GLY A 863 7.59 19.12 2.14
N ALA A 864 6.70 18.19 2.51
CA ALA A 864 6.10 17.24 1.56
C ALA A 864 5.25 17.94 0.49
N MET A 865 4.48 18.96 0.88
CA MET A 865 3.71 19.79 -0.05
C MET A 865 4.60 20.55 -1.04
N ALA A 866 5.79 21.00 -0.61
CA ALA A 866 6.74 21.67 -1.48
C ALA A 866 7.28 20.78 -2.61
N GLU A 867 7.15 19.46 -2.46
CA GLU A 867 7.62 18.49 -3.45
C GLU A 867 6.56 18.09 -4.48
N LEU A 868 5.32 18.57 -4.34
CA LEU A 868 4.20 18.24 -5.25
C LEU A 868 4.30 19.00 -6.57
N VAL A 869 4.05 18.30 -7.67
CA VAL A 869 3.94 18.87 -9.02
C VAL A 869 2.46 19.13 -9.33
N VAL A 870 2.11 20.41 -9.50
CA VAL A 870 0.77 20.86 -9.89
C VAL A 870 0.79 21.23 -11.37
N GLY A 871 0.12 20.45 -12.22
CA GLY A 871 0.26 20.63 -13.67
C GLY A 871 -0.67 19.75 -14.51
N ASP A 872 -0.41 19.70 -15.81
CA ASP A 872 -1.24 18.92 -16.75
C ASP A 872 -1.22 17.42 -16.38
N PRO A 873 -2.37 16.80 -16.11
CA PRO A 873 -2.46 15.40 -15.71
C PRO A 873 -2.06 14.41 -16.80
N GLN A 874 -1.81 14.85 -18.04
CA GLN A 874 -1.25 14.00 -19.09
C GLN A 874 0.20 13.57 -18.80
N TRP A 875 0.93 14.32 -17.95
CA TRP A 875 2.29 13.95 -17.55
C TRP A 875 2.27 13.00 -16.35
N LEU A 876 3.03 11.91 -16.44
CA LEU A 876 3.20 10.97 -15.32
C LEU A 876 3.81 11.62 -14.07
N SER A 877 4.57 12.71 -14.23
CA SER A 877 5.16 13.48 -13.14
C SER A 877 4.18 14.38 -12.40
N THR A 878 2.98 14.61 -12.93
CA THR A 878 1.96 15.45 -12.29
C THR A 878 1.32 14.71 -11.11
N ASP A 879 1.37 15.33 -9.93
CA ASP A 879 0.71 14.80 -8.73
C ASP A 879 -0.72 15.33 -8.59
N VAL A 880 -0.93 16.60 -8.93
CA VAL A 880 -2.20 17.31 -8.75
C VAL A 880 -2.62 17.97 -10.06
N GLY A 881 -3.73 17.48 -10.62
CA GLY A 881 -4.37 18.04 -11.82
C GLY A 881 -5.23 19.28 -11.55
N PRO A 882 -6.01 19.75 -12.55
CA PRO A 882 -6.90 20.89 -12.40
C PRO A 882 -8.14 20.55 -11.56
N VAL A 883 -8.84 21.58 -11.09
CA VAL A 883 -10.24 21.46 -10.69
C VAL A 883 -11.15 21.50 -11.92
N ILE A 884 -12.37 20.96 -11.80
CA ILE A 884 -13.20 20.61 -12.95
C ILE A 884 -13.60 21.80 -13.84
N ASP A 885 -13.83 22.98 -13.27
CA ASP A 885 -14.27 24.15 -14.02
C ASP A 885 -13.90 25.47 -13.33
N LYS A 886 -14.19 26.57 -14.04
CA LYS A 886 -13.93 27.94 -13.58
C LYS A 886 -14.71 28.31 -12.32
N GLU A 887 -15.92 27.78 -12.15
CA GLU A 887 -16.77 28.10 -11.00
C GLU A 887 -16.19 27.46 -9.74
N ALA A 888 -15.83 26.17 -9.81
CA ALA A 888 -15.14 25.46 -8.75
C ALA A 888 -13.85 26.18 -8.34
N LEU A 889 -13.03 26.61 -9.30
CA LEU A 889 -11.82 27.37 -9.02
C LEU A 889 -12.11 28.69 -8.30
N SER A 890 -13.13 29.43 -8.74
CA SER A 890 -13.52 30.71 -8.12
C SER A 890 -13.96 30.52 -6.67
N ILE A 891 -14.78 29.50 -6.39
CA ILE A 891 -15.23 29.15 -5.03
C ILE A 891 -14.03 28.85 -4.13
N LEU A 892 -13.08 28.05 -4.61
CA LEU A 892 -11.90 27.65 -3.84
C LEU A 892 -10.96 28.84 -3.57
N LYS A 893 -10.72 29.70 -4.57
CA LYS A 893 -9.93 30.92 -4.40
C LYS A 893 -10.57 31.85 -3.36
N ASN A 894 -11.88 32.07 -3.46
CA ASN A 894 -12.61 32.91 -2.50
C ASN A 894 -12.54 32.36 -1.08
N HIS A 895 -12.62 31.03 -0.91
CA HIS A 895 -12.46 30.39 0.40
C HIS A 895 -11.08 30.66 1.00
N VAL A 896 -10.01 30.45 0.24
CA VAL A 896 -8.63 30.70 0.72
C VAL A 896 -8.41 32.17 1.05
N GLU A 897 -8.86 33.09 0.21
CA GLU A 897 -8.73 34.53 0.48
C GLU A 897 -9.55 34.98 1.71
N ASN A 898 -10.71 34.35 1.96
CA ASN A 898 -11.46 34.61 3.18
C ASN A 898 -10.75 34.06 4.43
N MET A 899 -10.24 32.83 4.36
CA MET A 899 -9.53 32.19 5.47
C MET A 899 -8.24 32.94 5.83
N ARG A 900 -7.48 33.40 4.83
CA ARG A 900 -6.23 34.17 5.02
C ARG A 900 -6.40 35.43 5.87
N LYS A 901 -7.61 35.99 5.95
CA LYS A 901 -7.91 37.18 6.79
C LYS A 901 -7.91 36.89 8.28
N HIS A 902 -8.17 35.64 8.68
CA HIS A 902 -8.39 35.26 10.08
C HIS A 902 -7.50 34.10 10.54
N HIS A 903 -6.85 33.39 9.61
CA HIS A 903 -6.12 32.15 9.86
C HIS A 903 -4.77 32.14 9.15
N GLU A 904 -3.80 31.41 9.73
CA GLU A 904 -2.48 31.23 9.13
C GLU A 904 -2.55 30.26 7.95
N ILE A 905 -2.04 30.68 6.78
CA ILE A 905 -1.73 29.77 5.69
C ILE A 905 -0.41 29.08 6.02
N LEU A 906 -0.48 27.82 6.43
CA LEU A 906 0.70 27.02 6.77
C LEU A 906 1.62 26.87 5.56
N TYR A 907 1.04 26.52 4.41
CA TYR A 907 1.74 26.40 3.13
C TYR A 907 0.75 26.46 1.96
N GLN A 908 1.20 26.99 0.83
CA GLN A 908 0.48 26.94 -0.44
C GLN A 908 1.49 26.61 -1.53
N CYS A 909 1.23 25.54 -2.28
CA CYS A 909 2.11 25.12 -3.38
C CYS A 909 2.17 26.18 -4.48
N THR A 910 3.27 26.17 -5.22
CA THR A 910 3.39 26.91 -6.48
C THR A 910 2.64 26.17 -7.59
N VAL A 911 2.16 26.91 -8.58
CA VAL A 911 1.59 26.38 -9.81
C VAL A 911 2.52 26.79 -10.94
N ASP A 912 2.88 25.85 -11.81
CA ASP A 912 3.76 26.13 -12.94
C ASP A 912 3.09 27.12 -13.91
N ASP A 913 3.90 27.97 -14.56
CA ASP A 913 3.40 29.00 -15.47
C ASP A 913 2.56 28.41 -16.62
N GLU A 914 2.93 27.22 -17.13
CA GLU A 914 2.17 26.47 -18.15
C GLU A 914 0.74 26.14 -17.65
N ALA A 915 0.62 25.79 -16.37
CA ALA A 915 -0.64 25.41 -15.74
C ALA A 915 -1.52 26.62 -15.39
N LEU A 916 -1.01 27.86 -15.39
CA LEU A 916 -1.84 29.06 -15.17
C LEU A 916 -2.94 29.26 -16.22
N SER A 917 -2.81 28.61 -17.37
CA SER A 917 -3.80 28.65 -18.46
C SER A 917 -5.06 27.82 -18.18
N GLY A 918 -4.98 26.84 -17.26
CA GLY A 918 -6.09 25.97 -16.88
C GLY A 918 -6.75 26.30 -15.55
N TYR A 919 -7.62 25.41 -15.09
CA TYR A 919 -8.36 25.60 -13.83
C TYR A 919 -7.62 25.00 -12.64
N PHE A 920 -6.42 25.49 -12.32
CA PHE A 920 -5.60 24.92 -11.24
C PHE A 920 -5.76 25.66 -9.91
N MET A 921 -6.07 24.90 -8.85
CA MET A 921 -6.04 25.37 -7.48
C MET A 921 -4.78 24.84 -6.79
N PRO A 922 -3.84 25.70 -6.34
CA PRO A 922 -2.68 25.23 -5.60
C PRO A 922 -3.09 24.51 -4.30
N PRO A 923 -2.57 23.31 -4.02
CA PRO A 923 -2.73 22.68 -2.72
C PRO A 923 -2.38 23.63 -1.59
N THR A 924 -3.31 23.80 -0.64
CA THR A 924 -3.22 24.81 0.41
C THR A 924 -3.49 24.17 1.77
N ALA A 925 -2.61 24.37 2.75
CA ALA A 925 -2.80 23.97 4.14
C ALA A 925 -3.03 25.21 5.01
N ILE A 926 -4.06 25.20 5.85
CA ILE A 926 -4.51 26.34 6.67
C ILE A 926 -4.66 25.90 8.12
N ALA A 927 -4.04 26.62 9.06
CA ALA A 927 -4.25 26.37 10.49
C ALA A 927 -5.54 27.06 10.96
N ILE A 928 -6.46 26.30 11.57
CA ILE A 928 -7.72 26.84 12.12
C ILE A 928 -7.86 26.43 13.59
N ASP A 929 -8.59 27.23 14.37
CA ASP A 929 -8.76 26.98 15.82
C ASP A 929 -9.83 25.93 16.11
N SER A 930 -10.80 25.77 15.21
CA SER A 930 -11.93 24.85 15.35
C SER A 930 -12.53 24.52 14.00
N ILE A 931 -13.01 23.28 13.85
CA ILE A 931 -13.76 22.84 12.65
C ILE A 931 -15.02 23.67 12.40
N SER A 932 -15.54 24.36 13.42
CA SER A 932 -16.68 25.28 13.29
C SER A 932 -16.39 26.50 12.39
N ALA A 933 -15.13 26.78 12.07
CA ALA A 933 -14.78 27.74 11.02
C ALA A 933 -15.25 27.29 9.61
N LEU A 934 -15.63 26.02 9.45
CA LEU A 934 -16.09 25.45 8.18
C LEU A 934 -17.60 25.22 8.23
N GLU A 935 -18.37 26.09 7.57
CA GLU A 935 -19.84 26.00 7.51
C GLU A 935 -20.33 24.90 6.55
N LYS A 936 -19.56 24.62 5.49
CA LYS A 936 -19.89 23.65 4.45
C LYS A 936 -18.63 22.94 3.94
N GLU A 937 -18.83 21.90 3.13
CA GLU A 937 -17.73 21.26 2.43
C GLU A 937 -17.05 22.22 1.44
N VAL A 938 -15.72 22.16 1.39
CA VAL A 938 -14.88 22.86 0.43
C VAL A 938 -14.26 21.82 -0.51
N PHE A 939 -14.81 21.71 -1.72
CA PHE A 939 -14.52 20.60 -2.63
C PHE A 939 -13.28 20.85 -3.51
N GLY A 940 -12.10 20.86 -2.90
CA GLY A 940 -10.83 21.08 -3.60
C GLY A 940 -9.61 20.78 -2.73
N PRO A 941 -8.39 21.11 -3.18
CA PRO A 941 -7.14 20.70 -2.54
C PRO A 941 -6.79 21.64 -1.37
N ILE A 942 -7.68 21.75 -0.39
CA ILE A 942 -7.54 22.64 0.77
C ILE A 942 -7.65 21.80 2.05
N LEU A 943 -6.53 21.70 2.77
CA LEU A 943 -6.41 21.01 4.04
C LEU A 943 -6.49 22.01 5.18
N HIS A 944 -7.35 21.77 6.16
CA HIS A 944 -7.38 22.53 7.41
C HIS A 944 -6.71 21.72 8.52
N VAL A 945 -5.94 22.36 9.38
CA VAL A 945 -5.15 21.68 10.43
C VAL A 945 -5.49 22.29 11.79
N ILE A 946 -5.85 21.43 12.74
CA ILE A 946 -6.22 21.81 14.11
C ILE A 946 -5.27 21.11 15.08
N GLN A 947 -4.73 21.88 16.02
CA GLN A 947 -4.01 21.33 17.17
C GLN A 947 -5.02 20.99 18.29
N PHE A 948 -4.86 19.84 18.93
CA PHE A 948 -5.69 19.49 20.10
C PHE A 948 -4.86 18.89 21.24
N LYS A 949 -5.34 19.03 22.48
CA LYS A 949 -4.73 18.40 23.65
C LYS A 949 -5.25 16.98 23.80
N ARG A 950 -4.41 16.04 24.22
CA ARG A 950 -4.81 14.64 24.45
C ARG A 950 -6.10 14.48 25.27
N LYS A 951 -6.22 15.25 26.36
CA LYS A 951 -7.39 15.23 27.25
C LYS A 951 -8.70 15.72 26.60
N ASP A 952 -8.60 16.41 25.47
CA ASP A 952 -9.72 16.98 24.72
C ASP A 952 -10.16 16.07 23.56
N LEU A 953 -9.71 14.80 23.51
CA LEU A 953 -10.12 13.84 22.47
C LEU A 953 -11.65 13.71 22.36
N ASP A 954 -12.36 13.66 23.48
CA ASP A 954 -13.84 13.65 23.48
C ASP A 954 -14.42 14.91 22.83
N LYS A 955 -13.82 16.07 23.07
CA LYS A 955 -14.24 17.33 22.45
C LYS A 955 -14.01 17.26 20.93
N VAL A 956 -12.89 16.71 20.48
CA VAL A 956 -12.60 16.52 19.04
C VAL A 956 -13.65 15.60 18.39
N ILE A 957 -13.94 14.45 18.98
CA ILE A 957 -14.96 13.52 18.46
C ILE A 957 -16.32 14.21 18.39
N ASN A 958 -16.71 14.93 19.45
CA ASN A 958 -17.97 15.67 19.48
C ASN A 958 -18.02 16.78 18.42
N GLN A 959 -16.93 17.51 18.21
CA GLN A 959 -16.83 18.54 17.17
C GLN A 959 -16.99 17.95 15.76
N ILE A 960 -16.39 16.78 15.48
CA ILE A 960 -16.55 16.08 14.21
C ILE A 960 -18.02 15.67 14.02
N ASN A 961 -18.62 15.02 15.00
CA ASN A 961 -20.02 14.58 14.94
C ASN A 961 -21.00 15.76 14.78
N GLN A 962 -20.71 16.93 15.37
CA GLN A 962 -21.53 18.13 15.29
C GLN A 962 -21.57 18.77 13.89
N THR A 963 -20.63 18.45 13.00
CA THR A 963 -20.72 18.85 11.58
C THR A 963 -21.94 18.24 10.89
N SER A 964 -22.55 17.22 11.49
CA SER A 964 -23.67 16.43 10.96
C SER A 964 -23.35 15.65 9.67
N TYR A 965 -22.14 15.78 9.13
CA TYR A 965 -21.58 14.87 8.14
C TYR A 965 -21.05 13.60 8.81
N GLY A 966 -20.85 12.55 8.02
CA GLY A 966 -20.38 11.25 8.52
C GLY A 966 -19.94 10.32 7.40
N LEU A 967 -19.03 10.77 6.52
CA LEU A 967 -18.56 10.00 5.37
C LEU A 967 -17.28 9.21 5.67
N THR A 968 -16.11 9.87 5.73
CA THR A 968 -14.83 9.21 6.06
C THR A 968 -14.15 9.79 7.30
N LEU A 969 -13.47 8.93 8.05
CA LEU A 969 -12.60 9.31 9.16
C LEU A 969 -11.27 8.55 9.10
N GLY A 970 -10.16 9.27 9.26
CA GLY A 970 -8.82 8.70 9.45
C GLY A 970 -8.42 8.65 10.92
N ILE A 971 -7.74 7.60 11.35
CA ILE A 971 -7.17 7.46 12.69
C ILE A 971 -5.72 7.00 12.56
N HIS A 972 -4.77 7.81 13.02
CA HIS A 972 -3.38 7.42 13.15
C HIS A 972 -3.02 7.28 14.63
N SER A 973 -2.87 6.03 15.07
CA SER A 973 -2.50 5.65 16.43
C SER A 973 -1.95 4.21 16.44
N ARG A 974 -1.00 3.95 17.34
CA ARG A 974 -0.49 2.60 17.64
C ARG A 974 -1.18 1.95 18.84
N ILE A 975 -2.07 2.68 19.50
CA ILE A 975 -2.78 2.27 20.71
C ILE A 975 -4.17 1.77 20.30
N ASN A 976 -4.41 0.46 20.38
CA ASN A 976 -5.67 -0.13 19.96
C ASN A 976 -6.84 0.40 20.79
N GLU A 977 -6.65 0.58 22.11
CA GLU A 977 -7.64 1.22 22.99
C GLU A 977 -8.06 2.62 22.48
N THR A 978 -7.13 3.42 21.93
CA THR A 978 -7.45 4.75 21.38
C THR A 978 -8.24 4.64 20.08
N VAL A 979 -7.83 3.73 19.18
CA VAL A 979 -8.55 3.45 17.93
C VAL A 979 -9.98 2.99 18.21
N ASP A 980 -10.16 2.04 19.11
CA ASP A 980 -11.46 1.52 19.50
C ASP A 980 -12.32 2.57 20.20
N TYR A 981 -11.71 3.39 21.05
CA TYR A 981 -12.39 4.48 21.74
C TYR A 981 -13.01 5.48 20.75
N ILE A 982 -12.24 5.90 19.73
CA ILE A 982 -12.70 6.79 18.66
C ILE A 982 -13.76 6.09 17.81
N ARG A 983 -13.49 4.87 17.34
CA ARG A 983 -14.38 4.08 16.48
C ARG A 983 -15.77 3.88 17.08
N GLN A 984 -15.86 3.69 18.39
CA GLN A 984 -17.14 3.49 19.09
C GLN A 984 -17.99 4.75 19.24
N ARG A 985 -17.42 5.95 19.07
CA ARG A 985 -18.07 7.23 19.38
C ARG A 985 -18.25 8.14 18.18
N VAL A 986 -17.44 7.96 17.13
CA VAL A 986 -17.53 8.76 15.92
C VAL A 986 -18.69 8.30 15.03
N HIS A 987 -19.36 9.25 14.41
CA HIS A 987 -20.45 9.02 13.47
C HIS A 987 -19.88 9.16 12.05
N ALA A 988 -19.32 8.08 11.51
CA ALA A 988 -18.74 8.05 10.17
C ALA A 988 -18.92 6.69 9.51
N GLY A 989 -19.37 6.70 8.25
CA GLY A 989 -19.63 5.48 7.50
C GLY A 989 -18.36 4.67 7.21
N ASN A 990 -17.21 5.30 6.99
CA ASN A 990 -15.96 4.62 6.64
C ASN A 990 -14.80 5.12 7.52
N CYS A 991 -14.30 4.25 8.40
CA CYS A 991 -13.12 4.52 9.23
C CYS A 991 -11.86 3.84 8.66
N TYR A 992 -10.76 4.58 8.59
CA TYR A 992 -9.46 4.14 8.08
C TYR A 992 -8.39 4.31 9.15
N VAL A 993 -7.68 3.23 9.49
CA VAL A 993 -6.67 3.23 10.58
C VAL A 993 -5.28 3.04 9.99
N ASN A 994 -4.35 3.94 10.32
CA ASN A 994 -2.94 3.91 9.89
C ASN A 994 -2.75 3.77 8.37
N ARG A 995 -3.57 4.49 7.61
CA ARG A 995 -3.52 4.60 6.14
C ARG A 995 -4.31 5.83 5.67
N ASN A 996 -4.17 6.17 4.39
CA ASN A 996 -5.04 7.15 3.72
C ASN A 996 -6.54 6.80 3.79
N MET A 997 -7.37 7.83 3.59
CA MET A 997 -8.84 7.80 3.73
C MET A 997 -9.60 7.65 2.40
N ILE A 998 -8.88 7.45 1.29
CA ILE A 998 -9.43 7.46 -0.06
C ILE A 998 -9.31 6.08 -0.74
N GLY A 999 -9.95 5.91 -1.89
CA GLY A 999 -9.84 4.70 -2.70
C GLY A 999 -10.49 3.48 -2.04
N ALA A 1000 -11.74 3.63 -1.58
CA ALA A 1000 -12.52 2.51 -1.09
C ALA A 1000 -12.71 1.46 -2.20
N VAL A 1001 -12.43 0.19 -1.90
CA VAL A 1001 -12.49 -0.88 -2.89
C VAL A 1001 -13.84 -1.59 -2.80
N VAL A 1002 -14.53 -1.74 -3.95
CA VAL A 1002 -15.84 -2.38 -4.06
C VAL A 1002 -15.81 -3.80 -3.50
N GLY A 1003 -16.74 -4.10 -2.59
CA GLY A 1003 -16.84 -5.40 -1.92
C GLY A 1003 -15.82 -5.63 -0.78
N LEU A 1004 -14.89 -4.69 -0.57
CA LEU A 1004 -13.90 -4.76 0.50
C LEU A 1004 -14.10 -3.66 1.55
N GLN A 1005 -14.28 -2.41 1.11
CA GLN A 1005 -14.74 -1.29 1.95
C GLN A 1005 -16.02 -0.70 1.36
N PRO A 1006 -17.20 -1.32 1.58
CA PRO A 1006 -18.47 -0.73 1.18
C PRO A 1006 -18.55 0.75 1.57
N PHE A 1007 -18.81 1.60 0.59
CA PHE A 1007 -18.60 3.04 0.70
C PHE A 1007 -19.93 3.79 0.79
N GLY A 1008 -20.00 4.75 1.71
CA GLY A 1008 -21.17 5.59 1.91
C GLY A 1008 -21.23 6.12 3.34
N GLY A 1009 -21.87 7.27 3.54
CA GLY A 1009 -21.91 7.95 4.82
C GLY A 1009 -23.22 7.79 5.58
N GLU A 1010 -23.35 8.58 6.64
CA GLU A 1010 -24.59 8.82 7.37
C GLU A 1010 -24.81 10.32 7.60
N GLY A 1011 -25.96 10.71 8.15
CA GLY A 1011 -26.31 12.12 8.37
C GLY A 1011 -26.38 12.91 7.06
N LEU A 1012 -25.73 14.07 7.01
CA LEU A 1012 -25.64 14.92 5.82
C LEU A 1012 -24.81 14.31 4.68
N SER A 1013 -24.11 13.19 4.93
CA SER A 1013 -23.26 12.53 3.94
C SER A 1013 -23.99 11.48 3.10
N GLY A 1014 -25.14 11.01 3.53
CA GLY A 1014 -25.97 10.18 2.66
C GLY A 1014 -27.06 9.40 3.37
N THR A 1015 -27.92 8.79 2.56
CA THR A 1015 -29.03 7.94 3.02
C THR A 1015 -28.62 6.49 3.19
N GLY A 1016 -27.54 6.06 2.51
CA GLY A 1016 -27.28 4.67 2.24
C GLY A 1016 -28.38 4.00 1.38
N PRO A 1017 -28.30 2.67 1.18
CA PRO A 1017 -27.23 1.78 1.64
C PRO A 1017 -25.89 2.05 0.94
N LYS A 1018 -24.79 1.54 1.51
CA LYS A 1018 -23.43 1.72 0.98
C LYS A 1018 -23.27 1.11 -0.41
N ALA A 1019 -22.73 1.89 -1.34
CA ALA A 1019 -22.30 1.40 -2.65
C ALA A 1019 -21.18 0.37 -2.50
N GLY A 1020 -21.21 -0.65 -3.35
CA GLY A 1020 -20.26 -1.76 -3.34
C GLY A 1020 -20.42 -2.67 -2.11
N GLY A 1021 -21.54 -2.53 -1.41
CA GLY A 1021 -21.90 -3.35 -0.25
C GLY A 1021 -23.03 -4.33 -0.55
N PRO A 1022 -23.24 -5.30 0.35
CA PRO A 1022 -24.22 -6.37 0.16
C PRO A 1022 -25.68 -5.88 0.19
N ASN A 1023 -25.96 -4.74 0.83
CA ASN A 1023 -27.32 -4.23 1.02
C ASN A 1023 -27.80 -3.29 -0.09
N TYR A 1024 -26.94 -2.93 -1.05
CA TYR A 1024 -27.24 -1.92 -2.06
C TYR A 1024 -28.38 -2.34 -2.99
N LEU A 1025 -28.32 -3.58 -3.50
CA LEU A 1025 -29.25 -4.08 -4.51
C LEU A 1025 -30.68 -4.26 -3.98
N ILE A 1026 -30.83 -4.64 -2.71
CA ILE A 1026 -32.14 -4.89 -2.08
C ILE A 1026 -33.01 -3.63 -2.13
N ARG A 1027 -32.40 -2.45 -1.97
CA ARG A 1027 -33.11 -1.16 -2.01
C ARG A 1027 -33.79 -0.91 -3.37
N LEU A 1028 -33.33 -1.56 -4.43
CA LEU A 1028 -33.80 -1.42 -5.81
C LEU A 1028 -34.86 -2.47 -6.20
N CYS A 1029 -35.30 -3.28 -5.23
CA CYS A 1029 -36.29 -4.33 -5.41
C CYS A 1029 -37.54 -4.09 -4.55
N HIS A 1030 -38.65 -4.72 -4.94
CA HIS A 1030 -39.80 -5.02 -4.10
C HIS A 1030 -39.68 -6.45 -3.56
N GLU A 1031 -40.07 -6.64 -2.31
CA GLU A 1031 -40.23 -7.94 -1.69
C GLU A 1031 -41.64 -8.49 -1.95
N ARG A 1032 -41.73 -9.79 -2.25
CA ARG A 1032 -43.02 -10.50 -2.34
C ARG A 1032 -42.93 -11.86 -1.64
N THR A 1033 -43.88 -12.10 -0.76
CA THR A 1033 -44.03 -13.38 -0.07
C THR A 1033 -45.04 -14.25 -0.80
N TYR A 1034 -44.66 -15.49 -1.07
CA TYR A 1034 -45.52 -16.54 -1.57
C TYR A 1034 -45.70 -17.59 -0.48
N THR A 1035 -46.94 -17.76 -0.02
CA THR A 1035 -47.31 -18.72 1.04
C THR A 1035 -48.31 -19.72 0.48
N VAL A 1036 -48.02 -21.00 0.67
CA VAL A 1036 -48.89 -22.10 0.22
C VAL A 1036 -49.18 -23.02 1.39
N ASP A 1037 -50.46 -23.20 1.69
CA ASP A 1037 -50.93 -24.32 2.51
C ASP A 1037 -50.83 -25.60 1.67
N THR A 1038 -49.80 -26.39 1.95
CA THR A 1038 -49.57 -27.69 1.30
C THR A 1038 -50.33 -28.83 1.96
N THR A 1039 -50.98 -28.62 3.11
CA THR A 1039 -51.82 -29.67 3.73
C THR A 1039 -53.02 -30.03 2.87
N ALA A 1040 -53.60 -29.04 2.18
CA ALA A 1040 -54.70 -29.22 1.24
C ALA A 1040 -54.38 -30.16 0.06
N ALA A 1041 -53.08 -30.41 -0.21
CA ALA A 1041 -52.62 -31.33 -1.25
C ALA A 1041 -52.58 -32.81 -0.80
N GLY A 1042 -52.94 -33.13 0.45
CA GLY A 1042 -53.04 -34.52 0.94
C GLY A 1042 -52.26 -34.83 2.23
N GLY A 1043 -51.93 -33.84 3.05
CA GLY A 1043 -51.16 -33.99 4.30
C GLY A 1043 -49.65 -33.87 4.13
N ASN A 1044 -48.90 -33.61 5.22
CA ASN A 1044 -47.45 -33.47 5.16
C ASN A 1044 -46.76 -34.84 5.13
N ALA A 1045 -46.46 -35.35 3.94
CA ALA A 1045 -45.76 -36.62 3.74
C ALA A 1045 -44.41 -36.69 4.47
N SER A 1046 -43.68 -35.56 4.57
CA SER A 1046 -42.39 -35.51 5.27
C SER A 1046 -42.53 -35.67 6.79
N LEU A 1047 -43.66 -35.22 7.36
CA LEU A 1047 -44.00 -35.42 8.78
C LEU A 1047 -44.38 -36.89 9.04
N MET A 1048 -45.11 -37.50 8.12
CA MET A 1048 -45.51 -38.92 8.20
C MET A 1048 -44.34 -39.89 7.98
N SER A 1049 -43.20 -39.41 7.47
CA SER A 1049 -42.00 -40.21 7.19
C SER A 1049 -40.86 -40.00 8.17
N ILE A 1050 -41.06 -39.27 9.28
CA ILE A 1050 -40.02 -39.07 10.30
C ILE A 1050 -39.79 -40.40 11.03
N PRO A 1051 -38.55 -40.95 11.03
CA PRO A 1051 -38.22 -42.17 11.77
C PRO A 1051 -38.42 -41.97 13.28
N GLU A 1052 -38.95 -42.97 13.99
CA GLU A 1052 -39.20 -42.90 15.44
C GLU A 1052 -37.92 -42.82 16.29
N GLU A 1053 -36.76 -43.16 15.73
CA GLU A 1053 -35.44 -43.01 16.36
C GLU A 1053 -34.61 -41.97 15.59
N GLY A 1054 -34.56 -40.73 16.10
CA GLY A 1054 -33.77 -39.62 15.56
C GLY A 1054 -33.28 -38.68 16.65
#